data_AF-E6ZDY1-F1
#
_entry.id   AF-E6ZDY1-F1
#
_cell.length_a   1.000
_cell.length_b   1.000
_cell.length_c   1.000
_cell.angle_alpha   90.00
_cell.angle_beta   90.00
_cell.angle_gamma   90.00
#
_symmetry.space_group_name_H-M   'P 1'
#
loop_
_entity.id
_entity.type
_entity.pdbx_description
1 polymer ?
#
loop_
_entity_poly.entity_id
_entity_poly.type
_entity_poly.pdbx_seq_one_letter_code
_entity_poly.pdbx_strand_id
1 'polypeptide(L)'
;MLKTINKSSPLIDLSWIRHFVDDHNFSDENRELLIRFWNRVFRELLLVKEATDKVEFYDSDSDEVSADEVSRINRALTQIEFFQTVKDEYKEKVFQKLVDAKKEKMDYSQLMALQNEIENLTMTYYEESIYHCQPALMRLFINSDLPCAKDFLKGQFKVDKNSGDTSSRIKIIPHSKGNSSENSKDYMDLLTSEEKNMLSFFGPYTLEWLLIHVLSSLFRIQSSVRCASMIERIESLVRRNAHILSHKDGNPSTHTPVSTYCKKESNNSISYPFGTALIEFMVERGLIDLKVRDVLSVQGGNKPEIKKKKGYRYRSSALYVECKFDTSLLPMKLQLPMVCMPRDWSYDVSESQNSEYLNISSLSGGYLNDHLNDGNSLLSTGDISNFFLYFGKSKKNESHKKAQSLCTVMNKLQNQGFKINEGFLNFLKRNDDFLVRKGFLMPELRINFKEVIDKVRQLYLDEDRSFHTSVNFDAVMHVLSTNIQRARYERTVIETASAYVGYTFYLPAFLDFRGRIYRSGILHFHERDLARSLILFNNVNLSKYQNCDLRKVYDTYLTAGGFHRQSFTSNKDAYVYFNAQIDEISSMDEKSPMELSPSVRECKNIDEVYILYSLGAKNPFQYLMFLSGVLKINYYQYRRSSVEYLLSVPITQDASASAYQIIYIIFAVE
;
A
#
# COMPACT_ATOMS: atom_id res chain seq x y z
N MET A 1 -0.96 -50.04 -27.66
CA MET A 1 -0.46 -49.36 -28.87
C MET A 1 -0.51 -47.87 -28.62
N LEU A 2 0.67 -47.26 -28.59
CA LEU A 2 0.92 -45.83 -28.44
C LEU A 2 0.07 -45.03 -29.44
N LYS A 3 -0.84 -44.19 -28.94
CA LYS A 3 -1.30 -43.00 -29.66
C LYS A 3 -0.78 -41.79 -28.90
N THR A 4 0.37 -41.34 -29.39
CA THR A 4 0.86 -39.96 -29.41
C THR A 4 -0.02 -38.97 -28.64
N ILE A 5 0.40 -38.68 -27.41
CA ILE A 5 0.08 -37.41 -26.75
C ILE A 5 0.84 -36.36 -27.57
N ASN A 6 0.14 -35.65 -28.45
CA ASN A 6 0.66 -34.40 -28.98
C ASN A 6 0.90 -33.51 -27.76
N LYS A 7 2.17 -33.14 -27.54
CA LYS A 7 2.53 -32.05 -26.63
C LYS A 7 1.90 -30.78 -27.20
N SER A 8 0.69 -30.45 -26.74
CA SER A 8 0.06 -29.16 -27.00
C SER A 8 0.85 -28.11 -26.21
N SER A 9 1.31 -27.11 -26.94
CA SER A 9 1.94 -25.89 -26.43
C SER A 9 1.07 -25.22 -25.36
N PRO A 10 1.65 -24.65 -24.28
CA PRO A 10 0.85 -23.94 -23.28
C PRO A 10 0.19 -22.70 -23.92
N LEU A 11 -1.14 -22.72 -24.01
CA LEU A 11 -1.98 -21.59 -24.44
C LEU A 11 -2.06 -20.52 -23.33
N ILE A 12 -1.67 -19.28 -23.64
CA ILE A 12 -1.66 -18.15 -22.68
C ILE A 12 -2.90 -17.26 -22.87
N ASP A 13 -3.76 -17.16 -21.84
CA ASP A 13 -4.93 -16.27 -21.84
C ASP A 13 -4.54 -14.81 -21.51
N LEU A 14 -4.60 -13.93 -22.51
CA LEU A 14 -4.30 -12.51 -22.40
C LEU A 14 -5.55 -11.61 -22.40
N SER A 15 -6.75 -12.18 -22.21
CA SER A 15 -8.00 -11.41 -22.25
C SER A 15 -8.04 -10.26 -21.22
N TRP A 16 -7.32 -10.44 -20.10
CA TRP A 16 -7.20 -9.45 -19.02
C TRP A 16 -6.50 -8.15 -19.46
N ILE A 17 -5.76 -8.14 -20.57
CA ILE A 17 -5.07 -6.93 -21.08
C ILE A 17 -6.09 -5.83 -21.41
N ARG A 18 -7.30 -6.18 -21.85
CA ARG A 18 -8.36 -5.17 -22.06
C ARG A 18 -8.69 -4.39 -20.79
N HIS A 19 -8.58 -5.03 -19.64
CA HIS A 19 -8.78 -4.43 -18.31
C HIS A 19 -7.50 -3.77 -17.75
N PHE A 20 -6.32 -4.18 -18.22
CA PHE A 20 -5.06 -3.51 -17.92
C PHE A 20 -5.01 -2.10 -18.53
N VAL A 21 -5.66 -1.90 -19.68
CA VAL A 21 -5.69 -0.61 -20.39
C VAL A 21 -6.88 0.27 -19.96
N ASP A 22 -7.82 -0.26 -19.17
CA ASP A 22 -9.02 0.47 -18.71
C ASP A 22 -8.67 1.63 -17.76
N ASP A 23 -8.31 2.78 -18.34
CA ASP A 23 -8.28 4.10 -17.72
C ASP A 23 -9.34 4.96 -18.42
N HIS A 24 -10.19 5.64 -17.65
CA HIS A 24 -11.33 6.43 -18.14
C HIS A 24 -10.96 7.64 -19.02
N ASN A 25 -9.67 7.83 -19.31
CA ASN A 25 -9.13 9.02 -19.98
C ASN A 25 -8.70 8.79 -21.45
N PHE A 26 -8.83 7.58 -21.99
CA PHE A 26 -8.51 7.30 -23.40
C PHE A 26 -9.77 7.23 -24.27
N SER A 27 -9.69 7.71 -25.52
CA SER A 27 -10.71 7.41 -26.53
C SER A 27 -10.70 5.91 -26.86
N ASP A 28 -11.82 5.38 -27.33
CA ASP A 28 -11.94 3.96 -27.70
C ASP A 28 -10.89 3.54 -28.74
N GLU A 29 -10.57 4.41 -29.70
CA GLU A 29 -9.52 4.17 -30.70
C GLU A 29 -8.12 4.07 -30.06
N ASN A 30 -7.78 4.98 -29.14
CA ASN A 30 -6.50 4.96 -28.44
C ASN A 30 -6.38 3.76 -27.50
N ARG A 31 -7.51 3.36 -26.91
CA ARG A 31 -7.60 2.18 -26.05
C ARG A 31 -7.28 0.91 -26.84
N GLU A 32 -7.84 0.75 -28.03
CA GLU A 32 -7.58 -0.42 -28.87
C GLU A 32 -6.11 -0.49 -29.33
N LEU A 33 -5.50 0.66 -29.68
CA LEU A 33 -4.07 0.74 -29.97
C LEU A 33 -3.21 0.30 -28.77
N LEU A 34 -3.55 0.79 -27.57
CA LEU A 34 -2.86 0.39 -26.33
C LEU A 34 -3.06 -1.10 -26.02
N ILE A 35 -4.24 -1.66 -26.25
CA ILE A 35 -4.51 -3.09 -26.06
C ILE A 35 -3.60 -3.92 -26.96
N ARG A 36 -3.47 -3.55 -28.24
CA ARG A 36 -2.57 -4.24 -29.19
C ARG A 36 -1.11 -4.13 -28.76
N PHE A 37 -0.68 -2.92 -28.38
CA PHE A 37 0.68 -2.68 -27.89
C PHE A 37 1.00 -3.54 -26.67
N TRP A 38 0.13 -3.56 -25.65
CA TRP A 38 0.35 -4.35 -24.44
C TRP A 38 0.27 -5.85 -24.69
N ASN A 39 -0.61 -6.30 -25.59
CA ASN A 39 -0.61 -7.69 -26.06
C ASN A 39 0.77 -8.07 -26.61
N ARG A 40 1.35 -7.25 -27.49
CA ARG A 40 2.70 -7.48 -28.02
C ARG A 40 3.75 -7.51 -26.92
N VAL A 41 3.74 -6.53 -26.01
CA VAL A 41 4.69 -6.47 -24.88
C VAL A 41 4.65 -7.75 -24.04
N PHE A 42 3.47 -8.18 -23.59
CA PHE A 42 3.37 -9.36 -22.73
C PHE A 42 3.72 -10.64 -23.49
N ARG A 43 3.31 -10.78 -24.75
CA ARG A 43 3.71 -11.92 -25.59
C ARG A 43 5.23 -12.02 -25.72
N GLU A 44 5.91 -10.91 -26.01
CA GLU A 44 7.36 -10.92 -26.14
C GLU A 44 8.07 -11.19 -24.80
N LEU A 45 7.54 -10.71 -23.68
CA LEU A 45 8.06 -11.05 -22.36
C LEU A 45 7.90 -12.55 -22.04
N LEU A 46 6.82 -13.17 -22.49
CA LEU A 46 6.57 -14.61 -22.31
C LEU A 46 7.48 -15.48 -23.18
N LEU A 47 7.70 -15.08 -24.45
CA LEU A 47 8.58 -15.78 -25.40
C LEU A 47 10.06 -15.82 -24.98
N VAL A 48 10.53 -14.81 -24.25
CA VAL A 48 11.94 -14.76 -23.76
C VAL A 48 12.22 -15.83 -22.70
N LYS A 49 11.21 -16.33 -21.99
CA LYS A 49 11.38 -17.33 -20.91
C LYS A 49 11.25 -18.77 -21.40
N GLU A 50 10.41 -19.03 -22.41
CA GLU A 50 10.13 -20.36 -22.95
C GLU A 50 11.02 -20.71 -24.15
N ALA A 51 12.34 -20.52 -24.04
CA ALA A 51 13.32 -20.96 -25.05
C ALA A 51 13.41 -22.50 -25.21
N THR A 52 12.41 -23.25 -24.76
CA THR A 52 12.19 -24.67 -25.04
C THR A 52 10.71 -24.93 -25.32
N ASP A 53 10.45 -25.20 -26.60
CA ASP A 53 9.21 -25.65 -27.24
C ASP A 53 8.13 -24.59 -27.56
N LYS A 54 7.55 -24.75 -28.76
CA LYS A 54 6.59 -23.86 -29.43
C LYS A 54 5.49 -23.41 -28.47
N VAL A 55 5.16 -22.12 -28.45
CA VAL A 55 4.08 -21.52 -27.67
C VAL A 55 3.02 -21.04 -28.65
N GLU A 56 1.78 -21.50 -28.50
CA GLU A 56 0.65 -21.07 -29.33
C GLU A 56 -0.18 -20.06 -28.55
N PHE A 57 -0.46 -18.90 -29.15
CA PHE A 57 -1.23 -17.83 -28.53
C PHE A 57 -2.67 -17.85 -29.03
N TYR A 58 -3.64 -17.70 -28.13
CA TYR A 58 -5.05 -17.61 -28.51
C TYR A 58 -5.41 -16.18 -28.94
N ASP A 59 -6.15 -16.05 -30.03
CA ASP A 59 -6.88 -14.85 -30.41
C ASP A 59 -8.37 -15.20 -30.34
N SER A 60 -9.21 -14.30 -29.83
CA SER A 60 -10.55 -14.63 -29.34
C SER A 60 -11.57 -15.10 -30.40
N ASP A 61 -11.18 -15.21 -31.66
CA ASP A 61 -12.11 -15.10 -32.77
C ASP A 61 -12.28 -16.36 -33.63
N SER A 62 -11.61 -17.51 -33.38
CA SER A 62 -11.77 -18.63 -34.33
C SER A 62 -11.80 -20.10 -33.91
N ASP A 63 -11.40 -20.59 -32.73
CA ASP A 63 -11.34 -22.07 -32.55
C ASP A 63 -11.73 -22.61 -31.16
N GLU A 64 -12.62 -23.62 -31.17
CA GLU A 64 -13.13 -24.33 -29.99
C GLU A 64 -12.07 -25.25 -29.37
N VAL A 65 -11.55 -24.89 -28.19
CA VAL A 65 -10.72 -25.76 -27.34
C VAL A 65 -11.44 -26.04 -26.03
N SER A 66 -11.33 -27.28 -25.52
CA SER A 66 -12.03 -27.68 -24.30
C SER A 66 -11.57 -26.86 -23.09
N ALA A 67 -12.53 -26.31 -22.35
CA ALA A 67 -12.27 -25.34 -21.30
C ALA A 67 -11.54 -25.92 -20.06
N ASP A 68 -11.46 -27.25 -19.96
CA ASP A 68 -10.77 -27.98 -18.89
C ASP A 68 -9.25 -28.02 -19.12
N GLU A 69 -8.84 -28.04 -20.38
CA GLU A 69 -7.44 -27.99 -20.82
C GLU A 69 -6.87 -26.57 -20.63
N VAL A 70 -7.66 -25.54 -20.99
CA VAL A 70 -7.34 -24.13 -20.72
C VAL A 70 -7.22 -23.83 -19.22
N SER A 71 -8.06 -24.43 -18.37
CA SER A 71 -7.98 -24.20 -16.91
C SER A 71 -6.75 -24.86 -16.28
N ARG A 72 -6.32 -26.04 -16.77
CA ARG A 72 -5.09 -26.69 -16.30
C ARG A 72 -3.84 -25.92 -16.73
N ILE A 73 -3.82 -25.44 -17.97
CA ILE A 73 -2.71 -24.65 -18.53
C ILE A 73 -2.65 -23.26 -17.87
N ASN A 74 -3.79 -22.59 -17.67
CA ASN A 74 -3.86 -21.34 -16.93
C ASN A 74 -3.44 -21.50 -15.47
N ARG A 75 -3.74 -22.61 -14.78
CA ARG A 75 -3.24 -22.85 -13.40
C ARG A 75 -1.73 -23.06 -13.32
N ALA A 76 -1.09 -23.53 -14.40
CA ALA A 76 0.36 -23.65 -14.50
C ALA A 76 1.01 -22.29 -14.87
N LEU A 77 0.27 -21.42 -15.56
CA LEU A 77 0.71 -20.10 -16.01
C LEU A 77 0.34 -18.97 -15.05
N THR A 78 -0.70 -19.05 -14.22
CA THR A 78 -1.10 -17.99 -13.27
C THR A 78 -0.09 -17.77 -12.15
N GLN A 79 0.92 -18.63 -12.06
CA GLN A 79 2.24 -18.27 -11.55
C GLN A 79 3.09 -17.72 -12.70
N ILE A 80 2.75 -16.53 -13.24
CA ILE A 80 3.64 -15.91 -14.21
C ILE A 80 4.83 -15.32 -13.43
N GLU A 81 5.79 -16.17 -13.07
CA GLU A 81 7.09 -15.77 -12.58
C GLU A 81 7.85 -15.18 -13.77
N PHE A 82 7.63 -13.91 -14.09
CA PHE A 82 8.23 -13.31 -15.29
C PHE A 82 9.76 -13.26 -15.25
N PHE A 83 10.38 -13.33 -14.06
CA PHE A 83 11.83 -13.31 -13.88
C PHE A 83 12.21 -14.15 -12.66
N GLN A 84 13.50 -14.44 -12.46
CA GLN A 84 14.02 -14.96 -11.19
C GLN A 84 13.61 -14.00 -10.08
N THR A 85 12.47 -14.27 -9.44
CA THR A 85 11.99 -13.50 -8.32
C THR A 85 12.96 -13.72 -7.20
N VAL A 86 13.57 -12.65 -6.70
CA VAL A 86 13.90 -12.70 -5.29
C VAL A 86 12.54 -12.76 -4.62
N LYS A 87 12.21 -13.92 -4.03
CA LYS A 87 11.00 -14.07 -3.23
C LYS A 87 10.97 -12.88 -2.27
N ASP A 88 9.78 -12.34 -1.99
CA ASP A 88 9.61 -11.41 -0.87
C ASP A 88 9.74 -12.24 0.43
N GLU A 89 10.94 -12.78 0.66
CA GLU A 89 11.30 -13.74 1.72
C GLU A 89 10.89 -13.18 3.08
N TYR A 90 10.90 -11.86 3.18
CA TYR A 90 10.50 -11.13 4.36
C TYR A 90 8.99 -11.18 4.60
N LYS A 91 8.18 -10.82 3.60
CA LYS A 91 6.71 -10.93 3.68
C LYS A 91 6.28 -12.38 3.92
N GLU A 92 6.93 -13.33 3.24
CA GLU A 92 6.68 -14.76 3.41
C GLU A 92 7.04 -15.21 4.83
N LYS A 93 8.15 -14.74 5.41
CA LYS A 93 8.54 -15.05 6.81
C LYS A 93 7.55 -14.52 7.84
N VAL A 94 7.06 -13.28 7.69
CA VAL A 94 6.05 -12.70 8.60
C VAL A 94 4.72 -13.44 8.50
N PHE A 95 4.25 -13.71 7.27
CA PHE A 95 2.99 -14.43 7.07
C PHE A 95 3.09 -15.91 7.47
N GLN A 96 4.23 -16.55 7.25
CA GLN A 96 4.47 -17.93 7.67
C GLN A 96 4.44 -18.04 9.21
N LYS A 97 4.99 -17.06 9.93
CA LYS A 97 4.87 -16.99 11.40
C LYS A 97 3.43 -16.93 11.87
N LEU A 98 2.60 -16.08 11.26
CA LEU A 98 1.16 -16.03 11.54
C LEU A 98 0.48 -17.38 11.24
N VAL A 99 0.82 -18.02 10.12
CA VAL A 99 0.23 -19.31 9.73
C VAL A 99 0.63 -20.44 10.68
N ASP A 100 1.88 -20.49 11.12
CA ASP A 100 2.37 -21.54 12.01
C ASP A 100 1.87 -21.37 13.44
N ALA A 101 1.93 -20.14 13.96
CA ALA A 101 1.39 -19.81 15.28
C ALA A 101 -0.09 -20.18 15.44
N LYS A 102 -0.88 -20.02 14.37
CA LYS A 102 -2.28 -20.42 14.35
C LYS A 102 -2.49 -21.91 14.61
N LYS A 103 -1.60 -22.77 14.07
CA LYS A 103 -1.73 -24.24 14.21
C LYS A 103 -1.58 -24.68 15.66
N GLU A 104 -0.82 -23.92 16.45
CA GLU A 104 -0.47 -24.25 17.83
C GLU A 104 -1.56 -23.88 18.86
N LYS A 105 -2.62 -23.15 18.46
CA LYS A 105 -3.69 -22.62 19.34
C LYS A 105 -3.14 -21.86 20.55
N MET A 106 -2.70 -20.63 20.30
CA MET A 106 -2.10 -19.75 21.31
C MET A 106 -3.09 -19.18 22.33
N ASP A 107 -2.65 -19.05 23.58
CA ASP A 107 -3.31 -18.24 24.60
C ASP A 107 -3.03 -16.73 24.42
N TYR A 108 -3.64 -15.88 25.25
CA TYR A 108 -3.50 -14.43 25.14
C TYR A 108 -2.04 -13.95 25.34
N SER A 109 -1.29 -14.55 26.25
CA SER A 109 0.11 -14.18 26.51
C SER A 109 1.00 -14.52 25.33
N GLN A 110 0.79 -15.69 24.74
CA GLN A 110 1.45 -16.14 23.52
C GLN A 110 1.09 -15.26 22.31
N LEU A 111 -0.19 -14.85 22.18
CA LEU A 111 -0.61 -13.90 21.14
C LEU A 111 0.04 -12.53 21.29
N MET A 112 0.19 -12.02 22.52
CA MET A 112 0.95 -10.77 22.76
C MET A 112 2.44 -10.93 22.40
N ALA A 113 3.05 -12.06 22.71
CA ALA A 113 4.45 -12.33 22.34
C ALA A 113 4.62 -12.39 20.81
N LEU A 114 3.73 -13.10 20.12
CA LEU A 114 3.66 -13.12 18.66
C LEU A 114 3.45 -11.71 18.07
N GLN A 115 2.54 -10.94 18.65
CA GLN A 115 2.29 -9.56 18.21
C GLN A 115 3.53 -8.68 18.35
N ASN A 116 4.23 -8.75 19.49
CA ASN A 116 5.50 -8.04 19.68
C ASN A 116 6.55 -8.44 18.64
N GLU A 117 6.63 -9.74 18.30
CA GLU A 117 7.55 -10.21 17.26
C GLU A 117 7.16 -9.65 15.87
N ILE A 118 5.87 -9.68 15.52
CA ILE A 118 5.37 -9.13 14.25
C ILE A 118 5.67 -7.64 14.16
N GLU A 119 5.38 -6.87 15.20
CA GLU A 119 5.71 -5.44 15.25
C GLU A 119 7.21 -5.20 15.17
N ASN A 120 8.02 -6.04 15.80
CA ASN A 120 9.47 -5.94 15.71
C ASN A 120 10.00 -6.23 14.31
N LEU A 121 9.32 -7.11 13.58
CA LEU A 121 9.64 -7.35 12.19
C LEU A 121 9.19 -6.14 11.36
N THR A 122 7.91 -5.76 11.39
CA THR A 122 7.30 -4.89 10.36
C THR A 122 7.32 -3.40 10.69
N MET A 123 7.54 -3.06 11.96
CA MET A 123 7.47 -1.70 12.48
C MET A 123 8.77 -1.25 13.15
N THR A 124 9.57 -2.15 13.74
CA THR A 124 10.86 -1.76 14.35
C THR A 124 12.03 -1.89 13.37
N TYR A 125 12.81 -0.81 13.28
CA TYR A 125 13.92 -0.67 12.34
C TYR A 125 15.25 -0.67 13.10
N TYR A 126 15.39 -1.60 14.03
CA TYR A 126 16.67 -1.86 14.63
C TYR A 126 17.61 -2.48 13.59
N GLU A 127 18.88 -2.08 13.65
CA GLU A 127 19.96 -2.58 12.81
C GLU A 127 19.99 -4.12 12.77
N GLU A 128 19.76 -4.77 13.92
CA GLU A 128 19.64 -6.23 14.04
C GLU A 128 18.44 -6.80 13.26
N SER A 129 17.26 -6.18 13.35
CA SER A 129 16.05 -6.65 12.66
C SER A 129 16.24 -6.69 11.15
N ILE A 130 16.79 -5.62 10.56
CA ILE A 130 16.98 -5.55 9.11
C ILE A 130 18.14 -6.48 8.67
N TYR A 131 19.20 -6.61 9.47
CA TYR A 131 20.31 -7.55 9.23
C TYR A 131 19.86 -9.01 9.20
N HIS A 132 19.04 -9.42 10.18
CA HIS A 132 18.46 -10.75 10.23
C HIS A 132 17.47 -11.03 9.09
N CYS A 133 16.95 -9.99 8.45
CA CYS A 133 15.87 -10.11 7.47
C CYS A 133 16.34 -10.07 6.02
N GLN A 134 17.33 -9.23 5.67
CA GLN A 134 17.79 -9.05 4.29
C GLN A 134 19.32 -8.80 4.22
N PRO A 135 20.16 -9.79 4.56
CA PRO A 135 21.62 -9.64 4.55
C PRO A 135 22.18 -9.36 3.14
N ALA A 136 21.49 -9.82 2.08
CA ALA A 136 21.87 -9.55 0.70
C ALA A 136 21.71 -8.08 0.32
N LEU A 137 20.59 -7.46 0.71
CA LEU A 137 20.38 -6.02 0.50
C LEU A 137 21.39 -5.20 1.30
N MET A 138 21.68 -5.61 2.55
CA MET A 138 22.69 -4.94 3.36
C MET A 138 24.06 -4.98 2.68
N ARG A 139 24.47 -6.15 2.14
CA ARG A 139 25.71 -6.27 1.37
C ARG A 139 25.77 -5.28 0.20
N LEU A 140 24.67 -4.98 -0.50
CA LEU A 140 24.67 -3.94 -1.54
C LEU A 140 25.03 -2.56 -0.99
N PHE A 141 24.59 -2.25 0.25
CA PHE A 141 24.83 -0.96 0.89
C PHE A 141 26.20 -0.83 1.53
N ILE A 142 26.83 -1.93 1.96
CA ILE A 142 28.11 -1.89 2.71
C ILE A 142 29.31 -2.50 1.98
N ASN A 143 29.09 -3.42 1.05
CA ASN A 143 30.17 -4.17 0.40
C ASN A 143 30.77 -3.37 -0.76
N SER A 144 31.57 -2.36 -0.41
CA SER A 144 32.31 -1.52 -1.35
C SER A 144 33.65 -1.12 -0.72
N ASP A 145 34.64 -0.83 -1.54
CA ASP A 145 35.89 -0.18 -1.09
C ASP A 145 35.68 1.30 -0.67
N LEU A 146 34.46 1.82 -0.79
CA LEU A 146 34.06 3.18 -0.43
C LEU A 146 33.68 3.29 1.05
N PRO A 147 33.89 4.48 1.69
CA PRO A 147 33.58 4.69 3.11
C PRO A 147 32.09 4.50 3.41
N CYS A 148 31.76 4.09 4.64
CA CYS A 148 30.37 4.03 5.10
C CYS A 148 29.73 5.43 5.14
N ALA A 149 28.40 5.52 5.16
CA ALA A 149 27.65 6.76 5.13
C ALA A 149 28.06 7.72 6.26
N LYS A 150 28.37 7.18 7.45
CA LYS A 150 28.86 7.97 8.58
C LYS A 150 30.20 8.64 8.29
N ASP A 151 31.16 7.92 7.71
CA ASP A 151 32.47 8.48 7.38
C ASP A 151 32.42 9.34 6.12
N PHE A 152 31.53 9.01 5.17
CA PHE A 152 31.21 9.84 4.02
C PHE A 152 30.73 11.23 4.45
N LEU A 153 29.82 11.32 5.43
CA LEU A 153 29.32 12.59 5.98
C LEU A 153 30.37 13.40 6.75
N LYS A 154 31.46 12.79 7.23
CA LYS A 154 32.60 13.48 7.85
C LYS A 154 33.54 14.10 6.82
N GLY A 155 33.40 13.74 5.54
CA GLY A 155 34.21 14.26 4.45
C GLY A 155 34.03 15.75 4.21
N GLN A 156 34.89 16.31 3.34
CA GLN A 156 34.76 17.68 2.84
C GLN A 156 34.20 17.66 1.42
N PHE A 157 33.36 18.65 1.09
CA PHE A 157 32.56 18.63 -0.15
C PHE A 157 32.86 19.85 -1.01
N LYS A 158 32.85 19.67 -2.34
CA LYS A 158 32.97 20.77 -3.30
C LYS A 158 31.60 21.01 -3.96
N VAL A 159 31.09 22.24 -3.82
CA VAL A 159 29.88 22.68 -4.51
C VAL A 159 30.28 23.19 -5.89
N ASP A 160 29.79 22.56 -6.96
CA ASP A 160 30.12 22.98 -8.32
C ASP A 160 29.48 24.35 -8.61
N LYS A 161 30.31 25.37 -8.79
CA LYS A 161 29.86 26.74 -9.14
C LYS A 161 29.74 26.96 -10.65
N ASN A 162 30.19 26.01 -11.49
CA ASN A 162 30.42 26.22 -12.93
C ASN A 162 29.69 25.23 -13.86
N SER A 163 28.41 24.95 -13.65
CA SER A 163 27.58 24.32 -14.68
C SER A 163 26.42 25.23 -15.08
N GLY A 164 26.66 26.05 -16.10
CA GLY A 164 25.68 26.96 -16.71
C GLY A 164 24.46 26.30 -17.37
N ASP A 165 24.17 25.02 -17.12
CA ASP A 165 22.96 24.38 -17.66
C ASP A 165 22.34 23.23 -16.83
N THR A 166 22.82 22.96 -15.62
CA THR A 166 22.12 22.07 -14.68
C THR A 166 22.44 22.49 -13.26
N SER A 167 21.42 22.56 -12.41
CA SER A 167 21.47 22.92 -10.98
C SER A 167 22.71 22.37 -10.28
N SER A 168 23.40 23.26 -9.56
CA SER A 168 24.59 23.06 -8.73
C SER A 168 24.58 21.71 -8.01
N ARG A 169 25.29 20.72 -8.54
CA ARG A 169 25.43 19.41 -7.89
C ARG A 169 26.62 19.41 -6.95
N ILE A 170 26.46 18.84 -5.76
CA ILE A 170 27.58 18.61 -4.83
C ILE A 170 28.34 17.41 -5.38
N LYS A 171 29.61 17.58 -5.74
CA LYS A 171 30.50 16.46 -6.11
C LYS A 171 31.40 16.14 -4.92
N ILE A 172 31.46 14.87 -4.53
CA ILE A 172 32.41 14.42 -3.51
C ILE A 172 33.78 14.28 -4.16
N ILE A 173 34.78 14.86 -3.52
CA ILE A 173 36.19 14.59 -3.84
C ILE A 173 36.78 14.01 -2.56
N PRO A 174 37.21 12.73 -2.55
CA PRO A 174 37.81 12.13 -1.37
C PRO A 174 39.03 12.94 -0.92
N HIS A 175 39.12 13.25 0.37
CA HIS A 175 40.31 13.89 0.91
C HIS A 175 41.46 12.88 0.91
N SER A 176 42.26 12.85 -0.16
CA SER A 176 43.53 12.13 -0.13
C SER A 176 44.41 12.77 0.93
N LYS A 177 44.88 11.99 1.92
CA LYS A 177 45.96 12.40 2.81
C LYS A 177 47.21 12.68 1.95
N GLY A 178 47.40 13.92 1.51
CA GLY A 178 48.56 14.26 0.68
C GLY A 178 48.46 15.53 -0.17
N ASN A 179 47.28 16.14 -0.37
CA ASN A 179 47.23 17.36 -1.16
C ASN A 179 47.50 18.59 -0.29
N SER A 180 48.63 19.23 -0.61
CA SER A 180 49.14 20.47 -0.04
C SER A 180 48.09 21.58 0.01
N SER A 181 48.28 22.44 1.00
CA SER A 181 47.42 23.51 1.52
C SER A 181 47.05 24.66 0.57
N GLU A 182 47.04 24.47 -0.76
CA GLU A 182 46.79 25.56 -1.72
C GLU A 182 45.41 25.53 -2.40
N ASN A 183 44.59 24.48 -2.21
CA ASN A 183 43.23 24.37 -2.81
C ASN A 183 42.06 24.39 -1.80
N SER A 184 42.29 24.80 -0.54
CA SER A 184 41.29 24.72 0.55
C SER A 184 40.08 25.66 0.43
N LYS A 185 40.10 26.65 -0.49
CA LYS A 185 39.00 27.63 -0.64
C LYS A 185 37.72 27.08 -1.30
N ASP A 186 37.80 25.93 -1.95
CA ASP A 186 36.68 25.33 -2.70
C ASP A 186 35.95 24.22 -1.93
N TYR A 187 36.45 23.84 -0.76
CA TYR A 187 35.90 22.77 0.06
C TYR A 187 35.11 23.37 1.22
N MET A 188 33.89 22.88 1.41
CA MET A 188 33.00 23.29 2.49
C MET A 188 32.62 22.06 3.33
N ASP A 189 32.51 22.29 4.63
CA ASP A 189 31.84 21.38 5.53
C ASP A 189 30.33 21.47 5.28
N LEU A 190 29.71 20.35 4.90
CA LEU A 190 28.28 20.29 4.67
C LEU A 190 27.48 20.37 5.99
N LEU A 191 28.02 19.74 7.03
CA LEU A 191 27.43 19.65 8.36
C LEU A 191 28.06 20.69 9.29
N THR A 192 27.22 21.35 10.09
CA THR A 192 27.64 22.18 11.22
C THR A 192 28.31 21.34 12.31
N SER A 193 29.05 21.98 13.23
CA SER A 193 29.70 21.27 14.34
C SER A 193 28.72 20.47 15.21
N GLU A 194 27.50 21.00 15.41
CA GLU A 194 26.43 20.31 16.14
C GLU A 194 25.97 19.05 15.40
N GLU A 195 25.79 19.14 14.09
CA GLU A 195 25.40 17.99 13.24
C GLU A 195 26.52 16.95 13.11
N LYS A 196 27.78 17.38 13.09
CA LYS A 196 28.93 16.46 13.16
C LYS A 196 28.96 15.71 14.48
N ASN A 197 28.61 16.37 15.59
CA ASN A 197 28.48 15.70 16.89
C ASN A 197 27.33 14.69 16.87
N MET A 198 26.22 14.95 16.18
CA MET A 198 25.14 13.95 16.06
C MET A 198 25.62 12.63 15.43
N LEU A 199 26.64 12.67 14.57
CA LEU A 199 27.20 11.45 13.98
C LEU A 199 27.83 10.51 15.00
N SER A 200 28.22 10.99 16.19
CA SER A 200 28.82 10.14 17.22
C SER A 200 27.85 9.10 17.78
N PHE A 201 26.54 9.41 17.79
CA PHE A 201 25.50 8.52 18.31
C PHE A 201 25.21 7.33 17.39
N PHE A 202 25.57 7.42 16.11
CA PHE A 202 25.32 6.36 15.15
C PHE A 202 26.43 5.30 15.18
N GLY A 203 26.06 4.03 15.07
CA GLY A 203 26.99 2.95 14.76
C GLY A 203 27.60 3.09 13.36
N PRO A 204 28.55 2.22 12.98
CA PRO A 204 29.23 2.28 11.69
C PRO A 204 28.30 2.28 10.48
N TYR A 205 27.18 1.54 10.55
CA TYR A 205 26.26 1.33 9.44
C TYR A 205 24.82 1.80 9.71
N THR A 206 24.57 2.46 10.85
CA THR A 206 23.23 2.93 11.24
C THR A 206 22.57 3.80 10.15
N LEU A 207 23.33 4.64 9.45
CA LEU A 207 22.79 5.51 8.41
C LEU A 207 22.36 4.74 7.16
N GLU A 208 23.10 3.71 6.75
CA GLU A 208 22.72 2.80 5.67
C GLU A 208 21.41 2.08 5.99
N TRP A 209 21.21 1.67 7.24
CA TRP A 209 19.92 1.11 7.70
C TRP A 209 18.77 2.11 7.56
N LEU A 210 19.00 3.38 7.92
CA LEU A 210 17.99 4.43 7.75
C LEU A 210 17.71 4.71 6.26
N LEU A 211 18.67 4.53 5.36
CA LEU A 211 18.43 4.64 3.92
C LEU A 211 17.58 3.50 3.37
N ILE A 212 17.87 2.26 3.77
CA ILE A 212 17.03 1.11 3.45
C ILE A 212 15.60 1.34 3.96
N HIS A 213 15.45 1.90 5.16
CA HIS A 213 14.15 2.26 5.71
C HIS A 213 13.39 3.26 4.82
N VAL A 214 14.06 4.35 4.42
CA VAL A 214 13.42 5.37 3.56
C VAL A 214 13.01 4.76 2.23
N LEU A 215 13.90 3.99 1.60
CA LEU A 215 13.62 3.30 0.34
C LEU A 215 12.43 2.35 0.46
N SER A 216 12.41 1.53 1.50
CA SER A 216 11.31 0.59 1.80
C SER A 216 9.96 1.30 1.95
N SER A 217 9.97 2.48 2.56
CA SER A 217 8.75 3.27 2.77
C SER A 217 8.23 3.99 1.51
N LEU A 218 9.08 4.16 0.49
CA LEU A 218 8.76 4.94 -0.72
C LEU A 218 8.60 4.06 -1.97
N PHE A 219 9.44 3.05 -2.17
CA PHE A 219 9.57 2.28 -3.42
C PHE A 219 8.84 0.93 -3.43
N ARG A 220 8.05 0.62 -2.38
CA ARG A 220 7.29 -0.63 -2.32
C ARG A 220 6.27 -0.77 -3.46
N ILE A 221 5.63 0.35 -3.78
CA ILE A 221 4.56 0.42 -4.78
C ILE A 221 4.92 1.37 -5.92
N GLN A 222 5.76 2.37 -5.66
CA GLN A 222 6.19 3.35 -6.64
C GLN A 222 7.51 2.93 -7.29
N SER A 223 7.62 3.08 -8.60
CA SER A 223 8.87 2.83 -9.33
C SER A 223 9.81 4.03 -9.36
N SER A 224 9.27 5.24 -9.17
CA SER A 224 10.01 6.49 -9.16
C SER A 224 9.43 7.44 -8.13
N VAL A 225 10.30 8.12 -7.37
CA VAL A 225 9.89 9.00 -6.27
C VAL A 225 10.50 10.38 -6.47
N ARG A 226 9.77 11.46 -6.13
CA ARG A 226 10.32 12.81 -6.23
C ARG A 226 11.52 12.96 -5.28
N CYS A 227 12.65 13.42 -5.81
CA CYS A 227 13.91 13.55 -5.06
C CYS A 227 13.74 14.42 -3.80
N ALA A 228 13.00 15.53 -3.91
CA ALA A 228 12.69 16.40 -2.77
C ALA A 228 12.00 15.64 -1.61
N SER A 229 11.00 14.80 -1.92
CA SER A 229 10.29 14.00 -0.93
C SER A 229 11.20 12.96 -0.26
N MET A 230 12.17 12.42 -1.00
CA MET A 230 13.16 11.50 -0.46
C MET A 230 14.15 12.23 0.46
N ILE A 231 14.66 13.40 0.05
CA ILE A 231 15.57 14.25 0.85
C ILE A 231 14.93 14.60 2.19
N GLU A 232 13.69 15.11 2.19
CA GLU A 232 12.98 15.49 3.41
C GLU A 232 12.80 14.30 4.36
N ARG A 233 12.51 13.11 3.81
CA ARG A 233 12.28 11.90 4.60
C ARG A 233 13.57 11.36 5.20
N ILE A 234 14.68 11.39 4.46
CA ILE A 234 16.02 11.04 4.98
C ILE A 234 16.39 12.01 6.10
N GLU A 235 16.29 13.32 5.86
CA GLU A 235 16.64 14.35 6.85
C GLU A 235 15.89 14.15 8.16
N SER A 236 14.56 14.03 8.07
CA SER A 236 13.69 13.85 9.22
C SER A 236 14.04 12.60 10.02
N LEU A 237 14.27 11.48 9.32
CA LEU A 237 14.55 10.19 9.96
C LEU A 237 15.92 10.16 10.64
N VAL A 238 16.96 10.72 10.00
CA VAL A 238 18.32 10.79 10.56
C VAL A 238 18.30 11.59 11.86
N ARG A 239 17.75 12.81 11.85
CA ARG A 239 17.70 13.67 13.04
C ARG A 239 16.92 13.03 14.18
N ARG A 240 15.78 12.41 13.87
CA ARG A 240 14.96 11.71 14.86
C ARG A 240 15.73 10.56 15.51
N ASN A 241 16.44 9.74 14.73
CA ASN A 241 17.20 8.62 15.27
C ASN A 241 18.40 9.08 16.10
N ALA A 242 19.12 10.14 15.69
CA ALA A 242 20.17 10.72 16.52
C ALA A 242 19.65 11.09 17.92
N HIS A 243 18.48 11.73 17.98
CA HIS A 243 17.87 12.13 19.25
C HIS A 243 17.48 10.92 20.11
N ILE A 244 16.84 9.91 19.53
CA ILE A 244 16.47 8.66 20.23
C ILE A 244 17.70 7.98 20.83
N LEU A 245 18.79 7.88 20.05
CA LEU A 245 20.03 7.25 20.51
C LEU A 245 20.70 8.08 21.61
N SER A 246 20.69 9.42 21.50
CA SER A 246 21.25 10.30 22.53
C SER A 246 20.59 10.15 23.90
N HIS A 247 19.30 9.77 23.95
CA HIS A 247 18.57 9.52 25.20
C HIS A 247 18.84 8.14 25.81
N LYS A 248 19.16 7.13 25.00
CA LYS A 248 19.53 5.80 25.50
C LYS A 248 20.89 5.80 26.20
N ASP A 249 21.79 6.72 25.82
CA ASP A 249 23.12 6.88 26.43
C ASP A 249 23.12 7.70 27.74
N GLY A 250 21.94 8.02 28.30
CA GLY A 250 21.83 8.54 29.67
C GLY A 250 22.10 10.04 29.86
N ASN A 251 22.00 10.86 28.81
CA ASN A 251 22.06 12.33 28.94
C ASN A 251 20.64 12.94 29.00
N PRO A 252 20.17 13.40 30.17
CA PRO A 252 18.86 14.02 30.32
C PRO A 252 18.95 15.51 29.94
N SER A 253 18.91 15.83 28.65
CA SER A 253 18.65 17.20 28.22
C SER A 253 17.15 17.41 28.07
N THR A 254 16.63 18.33 28.88
CA THR A 254 15.29 18.93 28.90
C THR A 254 14.39 18.66 27.69
N HIS A 255 13.17 18.17 27.97
CA HIS A 255 12.03 18.10 27.05
C HIS A 255 11.81 19.43 26.31
N THR A 256 12.46 19.60 25.17
CA THR A 256 12.03 20.55 24.15
C THR A 256 11.51 19.70 23.01
N PRO A 257 10.24 19.82 22.62
CA PRO A 257 9.77 19.18 21.40
C PRO A 257 10.68 19.67 20.27
N VAL A 258 11.29 18.73 19.55
CA VAL A 258 12.10 19.05 18.38
C VAL A 258 11.19 19.81 17.42
N SER A 259 11.40 21.11 17.31
CA SER A 259 11.04 21.85 16.11
C SER A 259 11.71 21.12 14.96
N THR A 260 10.90 20.53 14.08
CA THR A 260 11.38 19.90 12.85
C THR A 260 11.93 20.94 11.86
N TYR A 261 12.01 22.22 12.25
CA TYR A 261 12.47 23.33 11.44
C TYR A 261 13.24 24.35 12.28
N CYS A 262 14.57 24.18 12.36
CA CYS A 262 15.44 25.35 12.46
C CYS A 262 15.74 25.82 11.03
N LYS A 263 14.85 26.63 10.45
CA LYS A 263 15.25 27.52 9.36
C LYS A 263 16.28 28.49 9.95
N LYS A 264 17.57 28.12 9.91
CA LYS A 264 18.63 29.10 10.13
C LYS A 264 18.58 30.03 8.93
N GLU A 265 18.12 31.26 9.16
CA GLU A 265 18.16 32.40 8.22
C GLU A 265 19.61 32.87 7.98
N SER A 266 20.54 31.95 7.71
CA SER A 266 21.84 32.31 7.14
C SER A 266 21.79 32.04 5.65
N ASN A 267 22.09 33.07 4.85
CA ASN A 267 22.02 33.07 3.39
C ASN A 267 22.87 31.98 2.69
N ASN A 268 23.65 31.18 3.42
CA ASN A 268 24.53 30.14 2.91
C ASN A 268 24.31 28.73 3.53
N SER A 269 23.31 28.50 4.38
CA SER A 269 23.06 27.16 4.94
C SER A 269 22.19 26.29 4.03
N ILE A 270 22.63 25.04 3.79
CA ILE A 270 21.84 24.04 3.06
C ILE A 270 20.70 23.59 3.98
N SER A 271 19.44 23.67 3.53
CA SER A 271 18.27 23.41 4.37
C SER A 271 18.08 21.94 4.78
N TYR A 272 18.66 20.99 4.02
CA TYR A 272 18.54 19.54 4.25
C TYR A 272 19.90 18.85 4.04
N PRO A 273 20.90 19.12 4.90
CA PRO A 273 22.28 18.70 4.64
C PRO A 273 22.45 17.17 4.71
N PHE A 274 21.82 16.47 5.65
CA PHE A 274 21.87 15.01 5.71
C PHE A 274 21.16 14.38 4.52
N GLY A 275 19.94 14.84 4.22
CA GLY A 275 19.15 14.34 3.11
C GLY A 275 19.85 14.51 1.77
N THR A 276 20.48 15.66 1.54
CA THR A 276 21.19 15.95 0.28
C THR A 276 22.45 15.10 0.13
N ALA A 277 23.31 15.01 1.16
CA ALA A 277 24.53 14.21 1.05
C ALA A 277 24.24 12.72 0.93
N LEU A 278 23.26 12.20 1.66
CA LEU A 278 22.97 10.77 1.61
C LEU A 278 22.31 10.34 0.29
N ILE A 279 21.66 11.25 -0.44
CA ILE A 279 21.29 11.00 -1.85
C ILE A 279 22.54 10.82 -2.70
N GLU A 280 23.52 11.71 -2.61
CA GLU A 280 24.76 11.59 -3.39
C GLU A 280 25.55 10.32 -3.01
N PHE A 281 25.60 9.97 -1.73
CA PHE A 281 26.15 8.70 -1.25
C PHE A 281 25.54 7.49 -1.98
N MET A 282 24.21 7.45 -2.13
CA MET A 282 23.53 6.36 -2.84
C MET A 282 23.80 6.39 -4.36
N VAL A 283 23.97 7.57 -4.95
CA VAL A 283 24.33 7.70 -6.37
C VAL A 283 25.75 7.19 -6.63
N GLU A 284 26.73 7.56 -5.80
CA GLU A 284 28.13 7.13 -5.95
C GLU A 284 28.30 5.62 -5.78
N ARG A 285 27.51 5.01 -4.90
CA ARG A 285 27.46 3.56 -4.73
C ARG A 285 26.69 2.83 -5.84
N GLY A 286 26.10 3.56 -6.79
CA GLY A 286 25.31 2.95 -7.87
C GLY A 286 24.02 2.29 -7.37
N LEU A 287 23.45 2.76 -6.26
CA LEU A 287 22.21 2.23 -5.68
C LEU A 287 20.97 2.88 -6.31
N ILE A 288 21.08 4.14 -6.75
CA ILE A 288 19.99 4.91 -7.37
C ILE A 288 20.45 5.65 -8.63
N ASP A 289 19.47 6.03 -9.45
CA ASP A 289 19.61 7.02 -10.53
C ASP A 289 18.73 8.24 -10.27
N LEU A 290 19.20 9.39 -10.73
CA LEU A 290 18.45 10.64 -10.75
C LEU A 290 17.99 10.95 -12.17
N LYS A 291 16.67 11.06 -12.37
CA LYS A 291 16.07 11.35 -13.68
C LYS A 291 15.25 12.63 -13.63
N VAL A 292 15.50 13.53 -14.57
CA VAL A 292 14.68 14.73 -14.76
C VAL A 292 13.46 14.35 -15.58
N ARG A 293 12.25 14.64 -15.08
CA ARG A 293 10.99 14.45 -15.80
C ARG A 293 10.23 15.77 -15.87
N ASP A 294 9.59 16.05 -17.01
CA ASP A 294 8.73 17.21 -17.16
C ASP A 294 7.46 17.03 -16.31
N VAL A 295 7.11 18.03 -15.49
CA VAL A 295 5.88 18.07 -14.71
C VAL A 295 4.73 18.42 -15.66
N LEU A 296 4.01 17.39 -16.10
CA LEU A 296 2.77 17.57 -16.84
C LEU A 296 1.64 17.92 -15.86
N SER A 297 0.75 18.83 -16.26
CA SER A 297 -0.47 19.09 -15.50
C SER A 297 -1.31 17.83 -15.49
N VAL A 298 -1.49 17.24 -14.30
CA VAL A 298 -2.35 16.06 -14.03
C VAL A 298 -3.84 16.35 -14.28
N GLN A 299 -4.19 17.52 -14.81
CA GLN A 299 -5.53 17.89 -15.21
C GLN A 299 -5.53 18.27 -16.69
N GLY A 300 -6.04 17.36 -17.53
CA GLY A 300 -6.56 17.63 -18.87
C GLY A 300 -5.74 18.57 -19.76
N GLY A 301 -4.74 18.03 -20.45
CA GLY A 301 -4.09 18.72 -21.56
C GLY A 301 -2.60 18.40 -21.66
N ASN A 302 -2.19 17.84 -22.80
CA ASN A 302 -0.81 17.44 -23.15
C ASN A 302 0.15 18.65 -23.32
N LYS A 303 0.14 19.64 -22.42
CA LYS A 303 1.07 20.77 -22.45
C LYS A 303 1.86 20.85 -21.14
N PRO A 304 3.21 20.77 -21.18
CA PRO A 304 4.02 20.96 -19.99
C PRO A 304 3.76 22.32 -19.36
N GLU A 305 3.74 22.38 -18.03
CA GLU A 305 3.51 23.63 -17.29
C GLU A 305 4.69 24.59 -17.57
N ILE A 306 4.47 25.61 -18.40
CA ILE A 306 5.47 26.64 -18.69
C ILE A 306 5.38 27.72 -17.61
N LYS A 307 6.37 27.77 -16.71
CA LYS A 307 6.47 28.84 -15.71
C LYS A 307 7.28 30.01 -16.26
N LYS A 308 6.87 31.23 -15.91
CA LYS A 308 7.61 32.47 -16.21
C LYS A 308 8.27 32.97 -14.93
N LYS A 309 9.59 33.19 -14.97
CA LYS A 309 10.35 33.91 -13.93
C LYS A 309 11.40 34.77 -14.60
N LYS A 310 11.43 36.05 -14.25
CA LYS A 310 12.37 37.06 -14.79
C LYS A 310 12.41 37.11 -16.32
N GLY A 311 11.25 37.02 -17.00
CA GLY A 311 11.16 37.13 -18.47
C GLY A 311 11.46 35.84 -19.24
N TYR A 312 12.04 34.82 -18.62
CA TYR A 312 12.32 33.54 -19.23
C TYR A 312 11.16 32.55 -19.02
N ARG A 313 10.87 31.76 -20.06
CA ARG A 313 9.91 30.65 -20.02
C ARG A 313 10.69 29.36 -19.81
N TYR A 314 10.37 28.59 -18.77
CA TYR A 314 10.96 27.28 -18.53
C TYR A 314 9.87 26.24 -18.32
N ARG A 315 10.14 25.02 -18.75
CA ARG A 315 9.31 23.86 -18.44
C ARG A 315 9.51 23.53 -16.97
N SER A 316 8.42 23.35 -16.23
CA SER A 316 8.48 22.83 -14.88
C SER A 316 8.99 21.39 -14.96
N SER A 317 10.24 21.13 -14.59
CA SER A 317 10.79 19.78 -14.49
C SER A 317 11.06 19.43 -13.02
N ALA A 318 10.83 18.18 -12.67
CA ALA A 318 11.10 17.67 -11.33
C ALA A 318 12.13 16.55 -11.42
N LEU A 319 13.01 16.50 -10.42
CA LEU A 319 14.00 15.44 -10.28
C LEU A 319 13.35 14.26 -9.55
N TYR A 320 13.45 13.08 -10.13
CA TYR A 320 12.97 11.81 -9.59
C TYR A 320 14.15 10.88 -9.30
N VAL A 321 13.95 10.00 -8.33
CA VAL A 321 14.87 8.94 -7.92
C VAL A 321 14.30 7.60 -8.37
N GLU A 322 15.16 6.74 -8.93
CA GLU A 322 14.85 5.35 -9.28
C GLU A 322 15.90 4.42 -8.68
N CYS A 323 15.50 3.25 -8.16
CA CYS A 323 16.45 2.27 -7.63
C CYS A 323 17.13 1.49 -8.77
N LYS A 324 18.42 1.17 -8.61
CA LYS A 324 19.20 0.34 -9.55
C LYS A 324 19.19 -1.15 -9.21
N PHE A 325 18.63 -1.51 -8.05
CA PHE A 325 18.45 -2.87 -7.60
C PHE A 325 16.95 -3.23 -7.59
N ASP A 326 16.64 -4.52 -7.50
CA ASP A 326 15.26 -4.99 -7.43
C ASP A 326 14.60 -4.52 -6.12
N THR A 327 13.56 -3.70 -6.23
CA THR A 327 12.85 -3.16 -5.06
C THR A 327 12.04 -4.21 -4.31
N SER A 328 11.88 -5.42 -4.86
CA SER A 328 11.34 -6.58 -4.14
C SER A 328 12.20 -6.98 -2.93
N LEU A 329 13.48 -6.61 -2.92
CA LEU A 329 14.41 -6.83 -1.80
C LEU A 329 14.13 -5.95 -0.58
N LEU A 330 13.35 -4.87 -0.74
CA LEU A 330 13.13 -3.91 0.33
C LEU A 330 12.20 -4.48 1.41
N PRO A 331 12.55 -4.40 2.71
CA PRO A 331 11.69 -4.83 3.81
C PRO A 331 10.27 -4.24 3.76
N MET A 332 9.28 -5.02 4.18
CA MET A 332 7.89 -4.57 4.20
C MET A 332 7.61 -3.66 5.42
N LYS A 333 7.50 -2.35 5.18
CA LYS A 333 6.91 -1.39 6.14
C LYS A 333 5.40 -1.46 6.08
N LEU A 334 4.81 -2.36 6.87
CA LEU A 334 3.37 -2.39 7.07
C LEU A 334 3.02 -2.44 8.55
N GLN A 335 2.20 -1.48 8.94
CA GLN A 335 1.38 -1.57 10.14
C GLN A 335 0.27 -2.60 9.84
N LEU A 336 0.48 -3.83 10.30
CA LEU A 336 -0.45 -4.94 10.11
C LEU A 336 -1.52 -4.96 11.22
N PRO A 337 -2.71 -5.55 10.99
CA PRO A 337 -3.68 -5.74 12.06
C PRO A 337 -3.09 -6.49 13.26
N MET A 338 -3.53 -6.18 14.47
CA MET A 338 -3.01 -6.86 15.66
C MET A 338 -3.72 -8.18 15.91
N VAL A 339 -2.99 -9.24 16.27
CA VAL A 339 -3.56 -10.54 16.66
C VAL A 339 -3.96 -10.61 18.13
N CYS A 340 -3.65 -9.57 18.91
CA CYS A 340 -4.13 -9.35 20.27
C CYS A 340 -4.79 -7.97 20.37
N MET A 341 -5.45 -7.70 21.50
CA MET A 341 -6.04 -6.38 21.73
C MET A 341 -4.95 -5.30 21.72
N PRO A 342 -5.21 -4.13 21.10
CA PRO A 342 -4.31 -3.00 21.14
C PRO A 342 -4.09 -2.51 22.57
N ARG A 343 -2.96 -1.85 22.81
CA ARG A 343 -2.74 -1.12 24.06
C ARG A 343 -3.75 0.02 24.14
N ASP A 344 -4.47 0.09 25.25
CA ASP A 344 -5.41 1.18 25.50
C ASP A 344 -4.68 2.54 25.51
N TRP A 345 -5.24 3.50 24.78
CA TRP A 345 -4.87 4.90 24.90
C TRP A 345 -5.07 5.36 26.33
N SER A 346 -4.01 5.91 26.91
CA SER A 346 -4.01 6.48 28.25
C SER A 346 -2.92 7.54 28.38
N TYR A 347 -2.97 8.33 29.45
CA TYR A 347 -1.89 9.21 29.87
C TYR A 347 -1.29 8.67 31.17
N ASP A 348 0.02 8.82 31.33
CA ASP A 348 0.66 8.57 32.62
C ASP A 348 0.43 9.76 33.56
N VAL A 349 -0.28 9.51 34.67
CA VAL A 349 -0.56 10.52 35.69
C VAL A 349 0.74 11.03 36.31
N SER A 350 1.75 10.17 36.48
CA SER A 350 3.02 10.51 37.14
C SER A 350 3.91 11.40 36.26
N GLU A 351 4.06 11.08 34.98
CA GLU A 351 4.79 11.92 34.01
C GLU A 351 4.06 13.25 33.73
N SER A 352 2.72 13.23 33.69
CA SER A 352 1.92 14.43 33.42
C SER A 352 2.02 15.50 34.50
N GLN A 353 2.38 15.14 35.74
CA GLN A 353 2.60 16.11 36.83
C GLN A 353 3.89 16.93 36.67
N ASN A 354 4.84 16.46 35.87
CA ASN A 354 6.08 17.17 35.56
C ASN A 354 5.91 18.21 34.44
N SER A 355 4.79 18.15 33.70
CA SER A 355 4.44 19.14 32.67
C SER A 355 3.40 20.13 33.20
N GLU A 356 3.51 21.40 32.82
CA GLU A 356 2.49 22.42 33.13
C GLU A 356 1.13 22.10 32.47
N TYR A 357 1.17 21.50 31.28
CA TYR A 357 0.00 21.24 30.44
C TYR A 357 -0.12 19.76 30.06
N LEU A 358 -1.35 19.26 30.08
CA LEU A 358 -1.71 17.94 29.56
C LEU A 358 -2.10 18.11 28.09
N ASN A 359 -1.42 17.41 27.19
CA ASN A 359 -1.61 17.56 25.75
C ASN A 359 -1.77 16.21 25.04
N ILE A 360 -2.13 16.25 23.76
CA ILE A 360 -2.36 15.03 22.98
C ILE A 360 -1.11 14.16 22.84
N SER A 361 0.09 14.75 22.86
CA SER A 361 1.36 14.00 22.85
C SER A 361 1.67 13.33 24.19
N SER A 362 0.94 13.64 25.26
CA SER A 362 1.02 12.91 26.54
C SER A 362 0.29 11.56 26.51
N LEU A 363 -0.40 11.23 25.40
CA LEU A 363 -1.14 9.99 25.25
C LEU A 363 -0.29 8.92 24.55
N SER A 364 -0.32 7.70 25.08
CA SER A 364 0.31 6.51 24.49
C SER A 364 -0.70 5.38 24.37
N GLY A 365 -0.57 4.53 23.35
CA GLY A 365 -1.52 3.45 23.05
C GLY A 365 -1.43 2.98 21.60
N GLY A 366 -2.32 2.05 21.23
CA GLY A 366 -2.35 1.43 19.90
C GLY A 366 -1.51 0.16 19.85
N TYR A 367 -0.39 0.17 19.13
CA TYR A 367 0.53 -0.96 19.03
C TYR A 367 1.27 -1.23 20.35
N LEU A 368 1.87 -2.42 20.51
CA LEU A 368 2.58 -2.79 21.75
C LEU A 368 3.96 -2.13 21.87
N ASN A 369 4.65 -1.97 20.75
CA ASN A 369 5.98 -1.35 20.70
C ASN A 369 5.87 0.17 20.53
N ASP A 370 6.17 0.89 21.62
CA ASP A 370 6.24 2.37 21.65
C ASP A 370 7.56 2.93 21.06
N HIS A 371 8.53 2.07 20.76
CA HIS A 371 9.92 2.49 20.64
C HIS A 371 10.29 3.35 19.42
N LEU A 372 9.38 3.57 18.46
CA LEU A 372 9.66 4.40 17.29
C LEU A 372 8.42 5.23 16.91
N ASN A 373 8.47 6.51 17.26
CA ASN A 373 7.48 7.57 17.00
C ASN A 373 7.11 7.83 15.52
N ASP A 374 7.42 6.93 14.59
CA ASP A 374 6.91 6.99 13.21
C ASP A 374 5.54 6.32 13.14
N GLY A 375 4.51 7.01 13.65
CA GLY A 375 3.11 6.66 13.41
C GLY A 375 2.37 5.91 14.50
N ASN A 376 2.90 5.86 15.73
CA ASN A 376 2.20 5.33 16.92
C ASN A 376 1.75 6.44 17.90
N SER A 377 1.72 7.70 17.45
CA SER A 377 1.08 8.80 18.18
C SER A 377 -0.42 8.81 17.90
N LEU A 378 -1.22 9.28 18.88
CA LEU A 378 -2.65 9.41 18.66
C LEU A 378 -2.95 10.39 17.51
N LEU A 379 -2.13 11.43 17.34
CA LEU A 379 -2.22 12.40 16.26
C LEU A 379 -1.20 12.10 15.16
N SER A 380 -1.67 11.88 13.94
CA SER A 380 -0.85 11.81 12.74
C SER A 380 -0.48 13.21 12.27
N THR A 381 0.77 13.60 12.48
CA THR A 381 1.34 14.86 12.02
C THR A 381 2.81 14.71 11.65
N GLY A 382 3.27 15.45 10.64
CA GLY A 382 4.70 15.57 10.32
C GLY A 382 5.46 16.45 11.32
N ASP A 383 4.75 17.31 12.06
CA ASP A 383 5.29 18.18 13.12
C ASP A 383 4.19 18.51 14.15
N ILE A 384 4.35 18.02 15.38
CA ILE A 384 3.38 18.25 16.47
C ILE A 384 3.41 19.70 16.97
N SER A 385 4.53 20.41 16.81
CA SER A 385 4.67 21.80 17.27
C SER A 385 3.75 22.77 16.52
N ASN A 386 3.32 22.40 15.31
CA ASN A 386 2.33 23.14 14.54
C ASN A 386 0.90 23.04 15.12
N PHE A 387 0.66 22.14 16.07
CA PHE A 387 -0.67 21.86 16.62
C PHE A 387 -0.69 22.10 18.13
N PHE A 388 -1.39 23.14 18.55
CA PHE A 388 -1.56 23.46 19.96
C PHE A 388 -2.79 22.73 20.55
N LEU A 389 -2.72 21.40 20.67
CA LEU A 389 -3.81 20.55 21.15
C LEU A 389 -3.57 20.13 22.62
N TYR A 390 -4.13 20.91 23.55
CA TYR A 390 -4.03 20.65 24.99
C TYR A 390 -5.40 20.47 25.66
N PHE A 391 -5.45 19.58 26.64
CA PHE A 391 -6.66 19.30 27.43
C PHE A 391 -6.84 20.28 28.59
N GLY A 392 -5.78 20.97 28.99
CA GLY A 392 -5.76 21.99 30.04
C GLY A 392 -4.48 21.91 30.89
N LYS A 393 -4.47 22.61 32.03
CA LYS A 393 -3.37 22.50 33.01
C LYS A 393 -3.36 21.09 33.61
N SER A 394 -2.20 20.44 33.70
CA SER A 394 -2.09 19.06 34.18
C SER A 394 -2.63 18.87 35.58
N LYS A 395 -2.48 19.87 36.46
CA LYS A 395 -2.98 19.80 37.85
C LYS A 395 -4.51 19.85 37.99
N LYS A 396 -5.26 20.11 36.90
CA LYS A 396 -6.73 20.23 36.95
C LYS A 396 -7.39 18.90 36.59
N ASN A 397 -8.28 18.41 37.46
CA ASN A 397 -9.08 17.22 37.22
C ASN A 397 -9.93 17.29 35.93
N GLU A 398 -10.39 18.49 35.56
CA GLU A 398 -11.14 18.68 34.32
C GLU A 398 -10.33 18.33 33.06
N SER A 399 -9.02 18.64 33.05
CA SER A 399 -8.11 18.30 31.95
C SER A 399 -8.01 16.79 31.77
N HIS A 400 -7.89 16.07 32.90
CA HIS A 400 -7.86 14.61 32.92
C HIS A 400 -9.15 13.99 32.41
N LYS A 401 -10.32 14.53 32.80
CA LYS A 401 -11.62 14.08 32.28
C LYS A 401 -11.74 14.24 30.76
N LYS A 402 -11.24 15.35 30.20
CA LYS A 402 -11.23 15.57 28.74
C LYS A 402 -10.34 14.55 28.03
N ALA A 403 -9.13 14.32 28.53
CA ALA A 403 -8.23 13.29 27.98
C ALA A 403 -8.84 11.88 28.07
N GLN A 404 -9.44 11.54 29.22
CA GLN A 404 -10.08 10.25 29.44
C GLN A 404 -11.30 10.04 28.52
N SER A 405 -12.07 11.08 28.25
CA SER A 405 -13.20 11.01 27.30
C SER A 405 -12.72 10.64 25.90
N LEU A 406 -11.65 11.27 25.41
CA LEU A 406 -11.04 10.93 24.13
C LEU A 406 -10.52 9.48 24.12
N CYS A 407 -9.76 9.10 25.16
CA CYS A 407 -9.23 7.74 25.30
C CYS A 407 -10.35 6.69 25.29
N THR A 408 -11.47 6.95 25.97
CA THR A 408 -12.63 6.05 26.02
C THR A 408 -13.18 5.77 24.62
N VAL A 409 -13.32 6.81 23.80
CA VAL A 409 -13.81 6.67 22.41
C VAL A 409 -12.81 5.88 21.57
N MET A 410 -11.53 6.23 21.63
CA MET A 410 -10.48 5.58 20.84
C MET A 410 -10.32 4.10 21.22
N ASN A 411 -10.33 3.79 22.52
CA ASN A 411 -10.22 2.43 23.04
C ASN A 411 -11.41 1.58 22.62
N LYS A 412 -12.63 2.12 22.70
CA LYS A 412 -13.83 1.42 22.20
C LYS A 412 -13.71 1.07 20.71
N LEU A 413 -13.14 1.97 19.90
CA LEU A 413 -13.01 1.80 18.47
C LEU A 413 -11.88 0.85 18.03
N GLN A 414 -10.77 0.80 18.77
CA GLN A 414 -9.66 -0.11 18.46
C GLN A 414 -9.84 -1.51 19.06
N ASN A 415 -10.58 -1.63 20.16
CA ASN A 415 -10.87 -2.90 20.84
C ASN A 415 -11.99 -3.71 20.19
N GLN A 416 -12.59 -3.20 19.11
CA GLN A 416 -13.51 -3.99 18.29
C GLN A 416 -12.75 -5.13 17.59
N GLY A 417 -13.09 -6.37 17.93
CA GLY A 417 -12.53 -7.53 17.26
C GLY A 417 -13.15 -7.76 15.88
N PHE A 418 -12.31 -8.16 14.93
CA PHE A 418 -12.67 -8.51 13.56
C PHE A 418 -12.18 -9.92 13.23
N LYS A 419 -12.73 -10.49 12.17
CA LYS A 419 -12.30 -11.77 11.59
C LYS A 419 -12.33 -11.71 10.07
N ILE A 420 -11.55 -12.56 9.43
CA ILE A 420 -11.55 -12.67 7.98
C ILE A 420 -12.79 -13.42 7.53
N ASN A 421 -13.43 -12.95 6.45
CA ASN A 421 -14.47 -13.67 5.74
C ASN A 421 -13.85 -14.85 4.97
N GLU A 422 -13.44 -15.89 5.68
CA GLU A 422 -12.75 -17.06 5.12
C GLU A 422 -13.55 -17.69 3.97
N GLY A 423 -14.88 -17.76 4.13
CA GLY A 423 -15.77 -18.32 3.11
C GLY A 423 -15.76 -17.51 1.81
N PHE A 424 -15.57 -16.20 1.86
CA PHE A 424 -15.45 -15.34 0.67
C PHE A 424 -14.02 -15.29 0.14
N LEU A 425 -13.01 -15.29 1.02
CA LEU A 425 -11.61 -15.40 0.61
C LEU A 425 -11.36 -16.69 -0.20
N ASN A 426 -11.91 -17.82 0.26
CA ASN A 426 -11.82 -19.09 -0.47
C ASN A 426 -12.58 -19.05 -1.79
N PHE A 427 -13.70 -18.32 -1.87
CA PHE A 427 -14.40 -18.07 -3.13
C PHE A 427 -13.48 -17.32 -4.12
N LEU A 428 -12.83 -16.24 -3.67
CA LEU A 428 -11.91 -15.47 -4.52
C LEU A 428 -10.76 -16.34 -5.04
N LYS A 429 -10.11 -17.11 -4.14
CA LYS A 429 -8.97 -17.98 -4.51
C LYS A 429 -9.34 -19.08 -5.50
N ARG A 430 -10.51 -19.71 -5.35
CA ARG A 430 -10.95 -20.78 -6.26
C ARG A 430 -11.33 -20.26 -7.64
N ASN A 431 -11.74 -18.99 -7.73
CA ASN A 431 -12.21 -18.35 -8.96
C ASN A 431 -11.23 -17.28 -9.48
N ASP A 432 -9.95 -17.32 -9.06
CA ASP A 432 -8.95 -16.29 -9.38
C ASP A 432 -8.82 -16.06 -10.89
N ASP A 433 -8.66 -17.15 -11.66
CA ASP A 433 -8.54 -17.10 -13.12
C ASP A 433 -9.71 -16.36 -13.77
N PHE A 434 -10.94 -16.64 -13.34
CA PHE A 434 -12.14 -16.03 -13.90
C PHE A 434 -12.30 -14.57 -13.45
N LEU A 435 -11.95 -14.26 -12.20
CA LEU A 435 -11.92 -12.88 -11.68
C LEU A 435 -10.90 -12.02 -12.44
N VAL A 436 -9.74 -12.58 -12.78
CA VAL A 436 -8.73 -11.92 -13.62
C VAL A 436 -9.23 -11.71 -15.04
N ARG A 437 -9.79 -12.76 -15.65
CA ARG A 437 -10.38 -12.72 -17.01
C ARG A 437 -11.45 -11.62 -17.15
N LYS A 438 -12.28 -11.44 -16.11
CA LYS A 438 -13.38 -10.45 -16.09
C LYS A 438 -12.97 -9.09 -15.51
N GLY A 439 -11.69 -8.88 -15.18
CA GLY A 439 -11.15 -7.58 -14.76
C GLY A 439 -11.41 -7.17 -13.31
N PHE A 440 -11.93 -8.07 -12.47
CA PHE A 440 -12.07 -7.83 -11.04
C PHE A 440 -10.70 -7.72 -10.37
N LEU A 441 -9.83 -8.69 -10.66
CA LEU A 441 -8.45 -8.75 -10.17
C LEU A 441 -7.47 -8.55 -11.31
N MET A 442 -6.31 -7.98 -11.01
CA MET A 442 -5.15 -8.06 -11.88
C MET A 442 -4.45 -9.41 -11.69
N PRO A 443 -3.81 -9.95 -12.75
CA PRO A 443 -2.98 -11.15 -12.61
C PRO A 443 -1.85 -10.90 -11.61
N GLU A 444 -1.29 -11.97 -11.05
CA GLU A 444 -0.08 -11.85 -10.23
C GLU A 444 1.10 -11.47 -11.14
N LEU A 445 1.59 -10.24 -11.01
CA LEU A 445 2.67 -9.70 -11.83
C LEU A 445 3.99 -9.66 -11.02
N ARG A 446 4.77 -10.74 -11.12
CA ARG A 446 6.12 -10.82 -10.53
C ARG A 446 7.18 -10.36 -11.52
N ILE A 447 7.25 -9.04 -11.71
CA ILE A 447 8.01 -8.42 -12.80
C ILE A 447 9.28 -7.73 -12.30
N ASN A 448 10.42 -7.96 -12.97
CA ASN A 448 11.59 -7.10 -12.91
C ASN A 448 11.30 -5.81 -13.67
N PHE A 449 11.10 -4.72 -12.93
CA PHE A 449 10.60 -3.47 -13.50
C PHE A 449 11.57 -2.87 -14.52
N LYS A 450 12.88 -3.09 -14.37
CA LYS A 450 13.90 -2.57 -15.28
C LYS A 450 13.81 -3.24 -16.65
N GLU A 451 13.76 -4.57 -16.67
CA GLU A 451 13.68 -5.34 -17.92
C GLU A 451 12.40 -5.04 -18.68
N VAL A 452 11.28 -4.89 -17.97
CA VAL A 452 10.01 -4.51 -18.60
C VAL A 452 10.03 -3.08 -19.11
N ILE A 453 10.61 -2.11 -18.39
CA ILE A 453 10.80 -0.76 -18.92
C ILE A 453 11.61 -0.79 -20.22
N ASP A 454 12.74 -1.50 -20.22
CA ASP A 454 13.63 -1.50 -21.37
C ASP A 454 12.96 -2.17 -22.57
N LYS A 455 12.21 -3.25 -22.34
CA LYS A 455 11.41 -3.91 -23.38
C LYS A 455 10.27 -3.03 -23.89
N VAL A 456 9.52 -2.39 -23.01
CA VAL A 456 8.45 -1.44 -23.37
C VAL A 456 9.01 -0.26 -24.16
N ARG A 457 10.18 0.26 -23.79
CA ARG A 457 10.86 1.34 -24.53
C ARG A 457 11.27 0.89 -25.93
N GLN A 458 11.89 -0.27 -26.05
CA GLN A 458 12.25 -0.84 -27.35
C GLN A 458 11.01 -0.98 -28.24
N LEU A 459 9.97 -1.65 -27.73
CA LEU A 459 8.74 -1.89 -28.49
C LEU A 459 8.02 -0.61 -28.85
N TYR A 460 7.99 0.37 -27.94
CA TYR A 460 7.42 1.68 -28.24
C TYR A 460 8.14 2.32 -29.42
N LEU A 461 9.48 2.33 -29.45
CA LEU A 461 10.25 2.92 -30.56
C LEU A 461 10.06 2.18 -31.90
N ASP A 462 9.66 0.91 -31.85
CA ASP A 462 9.37 0.09 -33.03
C ASP A 462 7.92 0.29 -33.55
N GLU A 463 7.07 1.03 -32.84
CA GLU A 463 5.70 1.32 -33.28
C GLU A 463 5.65 2.34 -34.42
N ASP A 464 4.52 2.35 -35.13
CA ASP A 464 4.35 3.23 -36.27
C ASP A 464 4.04 4.69 -35.88
N ARG A 465 4.09 5.56 -36.90
CA ARG A 465 3.81 6.99 -36.72
C ARG A 465 2.39 7.25 -36.21
N SER A 466 1.41 6.41 -36.56
CA SER A 466 0.03 6.55 -36.08
C SER A 466 -0.04 6.34 -34.57
N PHE A 467 0.59 5.28 -34.06
CA PHE A 467 0.66 5.01 -32.62
C PHE A 467 1.30 6.18 -31.87
N HIS A 468 2.46 6.65 -32.34
CA HIS A 468 3.18 7.78 -31.73
C HIS A 468 2.45 9.11 -31.76
N THR A 469 1.53 9.29 -32.71
CA THR A 469 0.70 10.49 -32.80
C THR A 469 -0.46 10.44 -31.78
N SER A 470 -0.94 9.24 -31.48
CA SER A 470 -2.10 9.01 -30.61
C SER A 470 -1.74 8.76 -29.15
N VAL A 471 -0.61 8.10 -28.90
CA VAL A 471 -0.19 7.62 -27.58
C VAL A 471 1.27 8.00 -27.36
N ASN A 472 1.54 8.78 -26.31
CA ASN A 472 2.91 9.11 -25.92
C ASN A 472 3.48 8.06 -24.95
N PHE A 473 4.81 8.02 -24.84
CA PHE A 473 5.50 7.06 -23.98
C PHE A 473 5.12 7.20 -22.50
N ASP A 474 4.87 8.42 -22.02
CA ASP A 474 4.48 8.64 -20.63
C ASP A 474 3.11 8.01 -20.29
N ALA A 475 2.16 8.05 -21.22
CA ALA A 475 0.87 7.39 -21.09
C ALA A 475 1.03 5.87 -21.01
N VAL A 476 1.88 5.29 -21.85
CA VAL A 476 2.24 3.85 -21.78
C VAL A 476 2.84 3.53 -20.41
N MET A 477 3.82 4.30 -19.96
CA MET A 477 4.47 4.10 -18.67
C MET A 477 3.51 4.28 -17.48
N HIS A 478 2.55 5.20 -17.58
CA HIS A 478 1.49 5.37 -16.60
C HIS A 478 0.62 4.12 -16.48
N VAL A 479 0.11 3.59 -17.60
CA VAL A 479 -0.66 2.33 -17.64
C VAL A 479 0.10 1.18 -16.97
N LEU A 480 1.39 1.04 -17.29
CA LEU A 480 2.24 0.02 -16.66
C LEU A 480 2.32 0.19 -15.14
N SER A 481 2.67 1.40 -14.68
CA SER A 481 2.91 1.68 -13.26
C SER A 481 1.65 1.51 -12.42
N THR A 482 0.52 2.05 -12.87
CA THR A 482 -0.76 2.01 -12.16
C THR A 482 -1.28 0.59 -12.00
N ASN A 483 -1.18 -0.24 -13.05
CA ASN A 483 -1.70 -1.59 -13.00
C ASN A 483 -0.76 -2.59 -12.30
N ILE A 484 0.56 -2.39 -12.36
CA ILE A 484 1.48 -3.13 -11.48
C ILE A 484 1.22 -2.80 -10.01
N GLN A 485 1.01 -1.51 -9.70
CA GLN A 485 0.62 -1.09 -8.35
C GLN A 485 -0.70 -1.74 -7.91
N ARG A 486 -1.71 -1.77 -8.79
CA ARG A 486 -2.99 -2.42 -8.54
C ARG A 486 -2.80 -3.92 -8.26
N ALA A 487 -2.08 -4.64 -9.12
CA ALA A 487 -1.78 -6.06 -8.95
C ALA A 487 -1.09 -6.34 -7.60
N ARG A 488 -0.03 -5.59 -7.28
CA ARG A 488 0.69 -5.74 -6.01
C ARG A 488 -0.20 -5.48 -4.80
N TYR A 489 -1.05 -4.46 -4.86
CA TYR A 489 -2.00 -4.15 -3.79
C TYR A 489 -2.99 -5.31 -3.58
N GLU A 490 -3.68 -5.74 -4.64
CA GLU A 490 -4.73 -6.77 -4.57
C GLU A 490 -4.18 -8.09 -4.04
N ARG A 491 -3.02 -8.52 -4.56
CA ARG A 491 -2.33 -9.74 -4.11
C ARG A 491 -1.91 -9.63 -2.64
N THR A 492 -1.34 -8.50 -2.24
CA THR A 492 -0.97 -8.27 -0.84
C THR A 492 -2.18 -8.27 0.10
N VAL A 493 -3.33 -7.71 -0.31
CA VAL A 493 -4.57 -7.78 0.49
C VAL A 493 -5.03 -9.23 0.66
N ILE A 494 -5.08 -10.02 -0.43
CA ILE A 494 -5.51 -11.43 -0.39
C ILE A 494 -4.57 -12.28 0.47
N GLU A 495 -3.26 -12.09 0.33
CA GLU A 495 -2.26 -12.81 1.13
C GLU A 495 -2.29 -12.41 2.61
N THR A 496 -2.42 -11.10 2.89
CA THR A 496 -2.59 -10.62 4.28
C THR A 496 -3.86 -11.23 4.87
N ALA A 497 -5.00 -11.16 4.18
CA ALA A 497 -6.23 -11.78 4.65
C ALA A 497 -6.06 -13.29 4.89
N SER A 498 -5.29 -13.98 4.04
CA SER A 498 -4.98 -15.40 4.20
C SER A 498 -4.20 -15.70 5.49
N ALA A 499 -3.20 -14.89 5.80
CA ALA A 499 -2.40 -15.04 7.02
C ALA A 499 -3.22 -14.82 8.30
N TYR A 500 -4.27 -13.98 8.24
CA TYR A 500 -5.14 -13.66 9.37
C TYR A 500 -6.38 -14.56 9.49
N VAL A 501 -6.61 -15.52 8.59
CA VAL A 501 -7.73 -16.47 8.70
C VAL A 501 -7.67 -17.18 10.04
N GLY A 502 -8.77 -17.19 10.79
CA GLY A 502 -8.89 -17.88 12.08
C GLY A 502 -8.43 -17.07 13.29
N TYR A 503 -7.84 -15.89 13.11
CA TYR A 503 -7.58 -14.96 14.19
C TYR A 503 -8.80 -14.08 14.49
N THR A 504 -8.94 -13.68 15.76
CA THR A 504 -9.56 -12.40 16.08
C THR A 504 -8.49 -11.35 15.92
N PHE A 505 -8.68 -10.39 15.03
CA PHE A 505 -7.71 -9.31 14.86
C PHE A 505 -8.32 -7.95 15.19
N TYR A 506 -7.44 -6.99 15.46
CA TYR A 506 -7.78 -5.66 15.92
C TYR A 506 -7.08 -4.61 15.07
N LEU A 507 -7.67 -3.42 15.01
CA LEU A 507 -7.22 -2.34 14.14
C LEU A 507 -6.94 -1.10 15.00
N PRO A 508 -5.66 -0.82 15.32
CA PRO A 508 -5.27 0.38 16.06
C PRO A 508 -5.77 1.66 15.41
N ALA A 509 -6.28 2.56 16.23
CA ALA A 509 -6.95 3.79 15.80
C ALA A 509 -6.11 5.02 16.10
N PHE A 510 -6.04 5.95 15.15
CA PHE A 510 -5.39 7.25 15.32
C PHE A 510 -6.21 8.37 14.67
N LEU A 511 -5.78 9.62 14.86
CA LEU A 511 -6.45 10.83 14.40
C LEU A 511 -5.61 11.56 13.35
N ASP A 512 -6.24 12.17 12.34
CA ASP A 512 -5.60 13.29 11.64
C ASP A 512 -5.67 14.59 12.47
N PHE A 513 -5.02 15.64 11.98
CA PHE A 513 -5.02 16.95 12.62
C PHE A 513 -6.42 17.60 12.79
N ARG A 514 -7.44 17.07 12.10
CA ARG A 514 -8.83 17.54 12.19
C ARG A 514 -9.67 16.69 13.16
N GLY A 515 -9.09 15.65 13.75
CA GLY A 515 -9.78 14.71 14.62
C GLY A 515 -10.54 13.61 13.87
N ARG A 516 -10.34 13.43 12.56
CA ARG A 516 -10.91 12.28 11.84
C ARG A 516 -10.14 11.02 12.21
N ILE A 517 -10.87 9.92 12.34
CA ILE A 517 -10.35 8.66 12.82
C ILE A 517 -9.87 7.80 11.64
N TYR A 518 -8.63 7.33 11.70
CA TYR A 518 -8.03 6.45 10.70
C TYR A 518 -7.58 5.13 11.32
N ARG A 519 -7.19 4.22 10.43
CA ARG A 519 -6.56 2.94 10.71
C ARG A 519 -5.33 2.85 9.84
N SER A 520 -4.36 2.11 10.35
CA SER A 520 -3.09 1.88 9.66
C SER A 520 -3.15 0.61 8.82
N GLY A 521 -2.34 0.57 7.75
CA GLY A 521 -2.20 -0.61 6.90
C GLY A 521 -3.18 -0.64 5.73
N ILE A 522 -3.34 -1.82 5.12
CA ILE A 522 -4.14 -2.03 3.89
C ILE A 522 -5.34 -2.97 4.09
N LEU A 523 -5.46 -3.60 5.25
CA LEU A 523 -6.54 -4.55 5.57
C LEU A 523 -7.42 -3.97 6.68
N HIS A 524 -8.29 -3.03 6.31
CA HIS A 524 -9.26 -2.42 7.24
C HIS A 524 -10.50 -1.88 6.50
N PHE A 525 -11.54 -1.50 7.23
CA PHE A 525 -12.82 -1.06 6.65
C PHE A 525 -12.80 0.35 6.01
N HIS A 526 -11.76 1.17 6.20
CA HIS A 526 -11.59 2.41 5.41
C HIS A 526 -10.93 2.20 4.03
N GLU A 527 -10.41 1.00 3.74
CA GLU A 527 -9.64 0.72 2.50
C GLU A 527 -10.54 0.50 1.29
N ARG A 528 -9.99 0.03 0.16
CA ARG A 528 -10.77 -0.25 -1.06
C ARG A 528 -11.75 -1.40 -0.87
N ASP A 529 -12.71 -1.49 -1.78
CA ASP A 529 -13.80 -2.47 -1.81
C ASP A 529 -13.35 -3.93 -1.57
N LEU A 530 -12.26 -4.37 -2.22
CA LEU A 530 -11.66 -5.69 -1.99
C LEU A 530 -11.32 -5.94 -0.50
N ALA A 531 -10.61 -5.02 0.14
CA ALA A 531 -10.22 -5.18 1.55
C ALA A 531 -11.46 -5.20 2.47
N ARG A 532 -12.45 -4.35 2.21
CA ARG A 532 -13.69 -4.28 2.98
C ARG A 532 -14.50 -5.57 2.90
N SER A 533 -14.59 -6.18 1.72
CA SER A 533 -15.33 -7.44 1.49
C SER A 533 -14.77 -8.65 2.25
N LEU A 534 -13.52 -8.55 2.72
CA LEU A 534 -12.81 -9.63 3.43
C LEU A 534 -12.92 -9.53 4.96
N ILE A 535 -13.53 -8.47 5.50
CA ILE A 535 -13.56 -8.20 6.94
C ILE A 535 -14.98 -8.35 7.48
N LEU A 536 -15.11 -9.12 8.55
CA LEU A 536 -16.34 -9.27 9.33
C LEU A 536 -16.09 -8.82 10.77
N PHE A 537 -17.14 -8.40 11.47
CA PHE A 537 -17.09 -8.26 12.91
C PHE A 537 -16.92 -9.64 13.57
N ASN A 538 -16.11 -9.70 14.62
CA ASN A 538 -16.03 -10.88 15.46
C ASN A 538 -16.82 -10.69 16.77
N ASN A 539 -17.03 -11.77 17.52
CA ASN A 539 -17.68 -11.78 18.83
C ASN A 539 -19.11 -11.22 18.82
N VAL A 540 -19.88 -11.59 17.81
CA VAL A 540 -21.31 -11.30 17.77
C VAL A 540 -21.98 -11.99 18.95
N ASN A 541 -22.52 -11.21 19.88
CA ASN A 541 -23.19 -11.73 21.06
C ASN A 541 -24.59 -12.25 20.71
N LEU A 542 -24.70 -13.52 20.32
CA LEU A 542 -25.96 -14.16 19.98
C LEU A 542 -27.02 -14.09 21.10
N SER A 543 -26.62 -14.00 22.38
CA SER A 543 -27.60 -13.90 23.47
C SER A 543 -28.34 -12.55 23.48
N LYS A 544 -27.68 -11.47 23.06
CA LYS A 544 -28.34 -10.16 22.82
C LYS A 544 -29.34 -10.19 21.66
N TYR A 545 -29.24 -11.20 20.80
CA TYR A 545 -30.09 -11.37 19.61
C TYR A 545 -31.13 -12.49 19.77
N GLN A 546 -31.30 -13.07 20.96
CA GLN A 546 -32.35 -14.09 21.22
C GLN A 546 -33.77 -13.59 20.91
N ASN A 547 -34.00 -12.28 20.98
CA ASN A 547 -35.27 -11.63 20.63
C ASN A 547 -35.22 -10.89 19.28
N CYS A 548 -34.17 -11.08 18.47
CA CYS A 548 -34.04 -10.37 17.20
C CYS A 548 -34.93 -11.02 16.13
N ASP A 549 -35.61 -10.17 15.37
CA ASP A 549 -36.34 -10.59 14.19
C ASP A 549 -35.33 -10.89 13.07
N LEU A 550 -34.97 -12.18 12.93
CA LEU A 550 -34.03 -12.65 11.91
C LEU A 550 -34.47 -12.27 10.49
N ARG A 551 -35.78 -12.14 10.26
CA ARG A 551 -36.29 -11.68 8.97
C ARG A 551 -35.86 -10.24 8.71
N LYS A 552 -35.97 -9.35 9.70
CA LYS A 552 -35.49 -7.96 9.57
C LYS A 552 -33.99 -7.88 9.34
N VAL A 553 -33.19 -8.72 10.01
CA VAL A 553 -31.74 -8.79 9.79
C VAL A 553 -31.45 -9.20 8.35
N TYR A 554 -32.13 -10.23 7.86
CA TYR A 554 -32.00 -10.69 6.48
C TYR A 554 -32.47 -9.65 5.46
N ASP A 555 -33.60 -8.99 5.68
CA ASP A 555 -34.10 -7.93 4.79
C ASP A 555 -33.16 -6.73 4.77
N THR A 556 -32.53 -6.39 5.90
CA THR A 556 -31.48 -5.35 5.97
C THR A 556 -30.25 -5.77 5.16
N TYR A 557 -29.84 -7.03 5.24
CA TYR A 557 -28.75 -7.58 4.44
C TYR A 557 -29.04 -7.48 2.95
N LEU A 558 -30.25 -7.88 2.51
CA LEU A 558 -30.66 -7.76 1.10
C LEU A 558 -30.70 -6.31 0.62
N THR A 559 -31.23 -5.41 1.45
CA THR A 559 -31.25 -3.97 1.18
C THR A 559 -29.83 -3.43 0.97
N ALA A 560 -28.90 -3.77 1.86
CA ALA A 560 -27.50 -3.36 1.76
C ALA A 560 -26.82 -3.91 0.50
N GLY A 561 -27.10 -5.17 0.14
CA GLY A 561 -26.66 -5.78 -1.12
C GLY A 561 -27.07 -4.95 -2.34
N GLY A 562 -28.30 -4.47 -2.38
CA GLY A 562 -28.78 -3.53 -3.41
C GLY A 562 -27.89 -2.28 -3.54
N PHE A 563 -27.64 -1.57 -2.44
CA PHE A 563 -26.84 -0.33 -2.45
C PHE A 563 -25.37 -0.52 -2.87
N HIS A 564 -24.83 -1.74 -2.79
CA HIS A 564 -23.50 -2.03 -3.34
C HIS A 564 -23.50 -2.12 -4.87
N ARG A 565 -24.64 -2.38 -5.51
CA ARG A 565 -24.80 -2.30 -6.97
C ARG A 565 -24.85 -0.86 -7.44
N GLN A 566 -25.78 -0.08 -6.89
CA GLN A 566 -26.10 1.27 -7.34
C GLN A 566 -26.82 2.07 -6.25
N SER A 567 -27.00 3.38 -6.46
CA SER A 567 -27.77 4.22 -5.55
C SER A 567 -29.28 4.03 -5.77
N PHE A 568 -30.07 4.12 -4.69
CA PHE A 568 -31.53 4.05 -4.71
C PHE A 568 -32.14 5.22 -3.94
N THR A 569 -33.38 5.56 -4.28
CA THR A 569 -34.19 6.57 -3.59
C THR A 569 -34.76 6.07 -2.26
N SER A 570 -34.97 4.76 -2.12
CA SER A 570 -35.51 4.16 -0.90
C SER A 570 -34.89 2.79 -0.62
N ASN A 571 -34.91 2.40 0.67
CA ASN A 571 -34.50 1.06 1.09
C ASN A 571 -35.37 -0.05 0.46
N LYS A 572 -36.66 0.23 0.24
CA LYS A 572 -37.59 -0.73 -0.37
C LYS A 572 -37.19 -1.04 -1.81
N ASP A 573 -36.81 -0.02 -2.58
CA ASP A 573 -36.40 -0.22 -3.97
C ASP A 573 -35.10 -1.02 -4.06
N ALA A 574 -34.13 -0.73 -3.18
CA ALA A 574 -32.88 -1.49 -3.09
C ALA A 574 -33.13 -2.96 -2.74
N TYR A 575 -34.02 -3.23 -1.77
CA TYR A 575 -34.44 -4.59 -1.40
C TYR A 575 -35.09 -5.33 -2.58
N VAL A 576 -36.09 -4.71 -3.23
CA VAL A 576 -36.84 -5.33 -4.33
C VAL A 576 -35.90 -5.66 -5.49
N TYR A 577 -35.02 -4.73 -5.84
CA TYR A 577 -34.03 -4.94 -6.89
C TYR A 577 -33.12 -6.13 -6.58
N PHE A 578 -32.51 -6.15 -5.38
CA PHE A 578 -31.55 -7.19 -5.04
C PHE A 578 -32.22 -8.57 -4.92
N ASN A 579 -33.44 -8.63 -4.35
CA ASN A 579 -34.21 -9.86 -4.28
C ASN A 579 -34.55 -10.41 -5.67
N ALA A 580 -34.96 -9.54 -6.61
CA ALA A 580 -35.24 -9.95 -7.98
C ALA A 580 -34.01 -10.55 -8.67
N GLN A 581 -32.80 -10.02 -8.41
CA GLN A 581 -31.55 -10.59 -8.93
C GLN A 581 -31.26 -11.98 -8.35
N ILE A 582 -31.54 -12.19 -7.06
CA ILE A 582 -31.40 -13.51 -6.42
C ILE A 582 -32.39 -14.51 -7.02
N ASP A 583 -33.65 -14.10 -7.21
CA ASP A 583 -34.69 -14.95 -7.80
C ASP A 583 -34.34 -15.33 -9.25
N GLU A 584 -33.82 -14.36 -10.02
CA GLU A 584 -33.37 -14.58 -11.40
C GLU A 584 -32.24 -15.60 -11.49
N ILE A 585 -31.26 -15.52 -10.59
CA ILE A 585 -30.12 -16.45 -10.50
C ILE A 585 -30.59 -17.83 -10.02
N SER A 586 -31.48 -17.87 -9.02
CA SER A 586 -31.97 -19.12 -8.43
C SER A 586 -32.84 -19.93 -9.39
N SER A 587 -33.49 -19.27 -10.35
CA SER A 587 -34.32 -19.90 -11.39
C SER A 587 -33.54 -20.25 -12.67
N MET A 588 -32.22 -20.06 -12.71
CA MET A 588 -31.44 -20.32 -13.94
C MET A 588 -31.44 -21.77 -14.38
N ASP A 589 -31.44 -22.72 -13.43
CA ASP A 589 -31.46 -24.16 -13.73
C ASP A 589 -32.79 -24.59 -14.38
N GLU A 590 -33.84 -23.77 -14.28
CA GLU A 590 -35.16 -24.01 -14.88
C GLU A 590 -35.31 -23.41 -16.28
N LYS A 591 -34.37 -22.55 -16.71
CA LYS A 591 -34.40 -21.86 -18.00
C LYS A 591 -33.78 -22.71 -19.11
N SER A 592 -34.34 -22.59 -20.32
CA SER A 592 -33.72 -23.21 -21.50
C SER A 592 -32.39 -22.51 -21.85
N PRO A 593 -31.35 -23.22 -22.32
CA PRO A 593 -30.08 -22.60 -22.74
C PRO A 593 -30.25 -21.46 -23.76
N MET A 594 -31.30 -21.49 -24.59
CA MET A 594 -31.56 -20.41 -25.55
C MET A 594 -32.07 -19.11 -24.90
N GLU A 595 -32.63 -19.18 -23.69
CA GLU A 595 -33.15 -18.04 -22.92
C GLU A 595 -32.05 -17.34 -22.09
N LEU A 596 -30.90 -18.00 -21.89
CA LEU A 596 -29.76 -17.44 -21.20
C LEU A 596 -28.95 -16.52 -22.11
N SER A 597 -28.39 -15.46 -21.52
CA SER A 597 -27.47 -14.57 -22.24
C SER A 597 -26.22 -15.35 -22.69
N PRO A 598 -25.57 -14.97 -23.81
CA PRO A 598 -24.37 -15.66 -24.30
C PRO A 598 -23.28 -15.77 -23.22
N SER A 599 -23.06 -14.71 -22.46
CA SER A 599 -22.04 -14.68 -21.39
C SER A 599 -22.36 -15.62 -20.23
N VAL A 600 -23.64 -15.82 -19.89
CA VAL A 600 -24.05 -16.77 -18.83
C VAL A 600 -23.96 -18.21 -19.31
N ARG A 601 -24.24 -18.49 -20.59
CA ARG A 601 -24.05 -19.83 -21.17
C ARG A 601 -22.61 -20.33 -21.11
N GLU A 602 -21.65 -19.41 -21.17
CA GLU A 602 -20.22 -19.72 -21.10
C GLU A 602 -19.73 -20.01 -19.66
N CYS A 603 -20.55 -19.72 -18.65
CA CYS A 603 -20.19 -20.00 -17.26
C CYS A 603 -20.17 -21.50 -16.97
N LYS A 604 -19.10 -21.95 -16.32
CA LYS A 604 -18.90 -23.37 -15.97
C LYS A 604 -19.62 -23.78 -14.70
N ASN A 605 -19.89 -22.82 -13.84
CA ASN A 605 -20.48 -23.04 -12.53
C ASN A 605 -21.17 -21.76 -12.05
N ILE A 606 -21.90 -21.90 -10.95
CA ILE A 606 -22.68 -20.81 -10.39
C ILE A 606 -21.83 -19.69 -9.79
N ASP A 607 -20.60 -19.98 -9.32
CA ASP A 607 -19.67 -18.96 -8.83
C ASP A 607 -19.32 -17.96 -9.95
N GLU A 608 -19.10 -18.44 -11.19
CA GLU A 608 -18.85 -17.60 -12.37
C GLU A 608 -20.05 -16.73 -12.73
N VAL A 609 -21.28 -17.25 -12.57
CA VAL A 609 -22.51 -16.46 -12.75
C VAL A 609 -22.56 -15.31 -11.74
N TYR A 610 -22.24 -15.55 -10.48
CA TYR A 610 -22.23 -14.48 -9.46
C TYR A 610 -21.24 -13.37 -9.81
N ILE A 611 -20.06 -13.76 -10.32
CA ILE A 611 -19.04 -12.82 -10.78
C ILE A 611 -19.57 -11.97 -11.93
N LEU A 612 -20.23 -12.58 -12.92
CA LEU A 612 -20.84 -11.85 -14.02
C LEU A 612 -21.91 -10.86 -13.58
N TYR A 613 -22.82 -11.25 -12.67
CA TYR A 613 -23.86 -10.35 -12.17
C TYR A 613 -23.30 -9.19 -11.34
N SER A 614 -22.08 -9.36 -10.82
CA SER A 614 -21.38 -8.32 -10.06
C SER A 614 -20.66 -7.30 -10.97
N LEU A 615 -20.62 -7.52 -12.29
CA LEU A 615 -19.97 -6.61 -13.24
C LEU A 615 -20.65 -5.24 -13.28
N GLY A 616 -19.84 -4.19 -13.18
CA GLY A 616 -20.29 -2.80 -13.19
C GLY A 616 -20.98 -2.35 -11.90
N ALA A 617 -20.95 -3.14 -10.82
CA ALA A 617 -21.47 -2.70 -9.53
C ALA A 617 -20.62 -1.54 -8.99
N LYS A 618 -21.23 -0.64 -8.22
CA LYS A 618 -20.55 0.47 -7.56
C LYS A 618 -19.43 -0.03 -6.64
N ASN A 619 -19.66 -1.15 -5.94
CA ASN A 619 -18.71 -1.84 -5.08
C ASN A 619 -18.69 -3.33 -5.45
N PRO A 620 -17.96 -3.75 -6.50
CA PRO A 620 -18.04 -5.09 -7.08
C PRO A 620 -17.77 -6.24 -6.11
N PHE A 621 -16.73 -6.16 -5.27
CA PHE A 621 -16.37 -7.22 -4.33
C PHE A 621 -17.34 -7.30 -3.15
N GLN A 622 -17.79 -6.17 -2.60
CA GLN A 622 -18.84 -6.19 -1.59
C GLN A 622 -20.16 -6.72 -2.18
N TYR A 623 -20.57 -6.28 -3.38
CA TYR A 623 -21.78 -6.79 -4.02
C TYR A 623 -21.70 -8.32 -4.22
N LEU A 624 -20.57 -8.81 -4.75
CA LEU A 624 -20.29 -10.23 -4.92
C LEU A 624 -20.29 -11.00 -3.59
N MET A 625 -19.75 -10.40 -2.52
CA MET A 625 -19.80 -10.95 -1.17
C MET A 625 -21.25 -11.08 -0.67
N PHE A 626 -22.10 -10.07 -0.89
CA PHE A 626 -23.51 -10.12 -0.52
C PHE A 626 -24.26 -11.20 -1.31
N LEU A 627 -24.04 -11.27 -2.63
CA LEU A 627 -24.68 -12.25 -3.50
C LEU A 627 -24.30 -13.69 -3.12
N SER A 628 -23.01 -13.96 -2.98
CA SER A 628 -22.51 -15.28 -2.55
C SER A 628 -22.91 -15.64 -1.12
N GLY A 629 -23.10 -14.64 -0.24
CA GLY A 629 -23.55 -14.82 1.13
C GLY A 629 -25.01 -15.24 1.24
N VAL A 630 -25.92 -14.64 0.45
CA VAL A 630 -27.34 -15.02 0.41
C VAL A 630 -27.51 -16.51 0.11
N LEU A 631 -26.76 -17.02 -0.85
CA LEU A 631 -26.93 -18.39 -1.31
C LEU A 631 -26.45 -19.42 -0.28
N LYS A 632 -25.38 -19.08 0.46
CA LYS A 632 -25.00 -19.86 1.65
C LYS A 632 -26.10 -19.85 2.70
N ILE A 633 -26.74 -18.71 2.95
CA ILE A 633 -27.83 -18.60 3.92
C ILE A 633 -29.03 -19.46 3.50
N ASN A 634 -29.44 -19.37 2.24
CA ASN A 634 -30.56 -20.12 1.67
C ASN A 634 -30.28 -21.63 1.67
N TYR A 635 -29.09 -22.05 1.25
CA TYR A 635 -28.69 -23.46 1.22
C TYR A 635 -28.68 -24.09 2.63
N TYR A 636 -28.18 -23.36 3.63
CA TYR A 636 -28.12 -23.85 5.01
C TYR A 636 -29.36 -23.54 5.84
N GLN A 637 -30.46 -23.03 5.25
CA GLN A 637 -31.76 -22.82 5.89
C GLN A 637 -31.68 -22.15 7.28
N TYR A 638 -30.99 -21.01 7.39
CA TYR A 638 -30.85 -20.26 8.65
C TYR A 638 -30.25 -21.06 9.83
N ARG A 639 -29.40 -22.05 9.58
CA ARG A 639 -28.56 -22.67 10.63
C ARG A 639 -27.81 -21.61 11.42
N ARG A 640 -27.42 -21.95 12.66
CA ARG A 640 -26.69 -21.05 13.58
C ARG A 640 -25.50 -20.33 12.91
N SER A 641 -24.73 -21.03 12.09
CA SER A 641 -23.60 -20.47 11.33
C SER A 641 -24.01 -19.38 10.33
N SER A 642 -25.18 -19.50 9.70
CA SER A 642 -25.73 -18.51 8.76
C SER A 642 -26.19 -17.25 9.49
N VAL A 643 -26.78 -17.41 10.68
CA VAL A 643 -27.17 -16.29 11.55
C VAL A 643 -25.93 -15.57 12.08
N GLU A 644 -24.93 -16.31 12.55
CA GLU A 644 -23.64 -15.74 12.97
C GLU A 644 -22.97 -14.97 11.84
N TYR A 645 -23.00 -15.50 10.61
CA TYR A 645 -22.48 -14.80 9.42
C TYR A 645 -23.24 -13.49 9.16
N LEU A 646 -24.57 -13.52 9.08
CA LEU A 646 -25.41 -12.34 8.84
C LEU A 646 -25.12 -11.22 9.82
N LEU A 647 -25.04 -11.55 11.11
CA LEU A 647 -24.79 -10.58 12.17
C LEU A 647 -23.33 -10.11 12.22
N SER A 648 -22.40 -10.83 11.57
CA SER A 648 -20.99 -10.44 11.48
C SER A 648 -20.73 -9.50 10.29
N VAL A 649 -21.62 -9.43 9.30
CA VAL A 649 -21.41 -8.64 8.08
C VAL A 649 -21.53 -7.14 8.39
N PRO A 650 -20.51 -6.32 8.09
CA PRO A 650 -20.60 -4.87 8.26
C PRO A 650 -21.64 -4.28 7.30
N ILE A 651 -22.59 -3.52 7.83
CA ILE A 651 -23.52 -2.70 7.04
C ILE A 651 -23.10 -1.24 7.19
N THR A 652 -22.69 -0.63 6.07
CA THR A 652 -22.22 0.76 6.04
C THR A 652 -23.39 1.73 5.85
N GLN A 653 -23.45 2.77 6.68
CA GLN A 653 -24.39 3.88 6.54
C GLN A 653 -23.62 5.15 6.20
N ASP A 654 -23.56 5.45 4.91
CA ASP A 654 -22.90 6.66 4.43
C ASP A 654 -23.86 7.85 4.50
N ALA A 655 -23.43 8.93 5.16
CA ALA A 655 -24.18 10.17 5.24
C ALA A 655 -24.12 10.92 3.90
N SER A 656 -25.27 11.35 3.38
CA SER A 656 -25.34 12.19 2.19
C SER A 656 -24.80 13.59 2.49
N ALA A 657 -23.64 13.91 1.90
CA ALA A 657 -23.05 15.24 1.95
C ALA A 657 -22.94 15.79 3.40
N SER A 658 -22.33 15.00 4.30
CA SER A 658 -22.26 15.25 5.75
C SER A 658 -21.86 16.68 6.15
N ALA A 659 -20.99 17.34 5.39
CA ALA A 659 -20.63 18.74 5.63
C ALA A 659 -21.85 19.68 5.56
N TYR A 660 -22.72 19.52 4.55
CA TYR A 660 -23.93 20.33 4.42
C TYR A 660 -24.96 19.99 5.48
N GLN A 661 -25.06 18.72 5.90
CA GLN A 661 -25.92 18.33 7.01
C GLN A 661 -25.49 19.02 8.31
N ILE A 662 -24.17 19.04 8.60
CA ILE A 662 -23.62 19.73 9.77
C ILE A 662 -23.86 21.24 9.68
N ILE A 663 -23.57 21.85 8.53
CA ILE A 663 -23.81 23.29 8.29
C ILE A 663 -25.30 23.62 8.49
N TYR A 664 -26.19 22.83 7.90
CA TYR A 664 -27.63 23.00 8.07
C TYR A 664 -28.04 22.91 9.53
N ILE A 665 -27.57 21.91 10.29
CA ILE A 665 -27.90 21.78 11.72
C ILE A 665 -27.38 22.99 12.52
N ILE A 666 -26.18 23.49 12.21
CA ILE A 666 -25.63 24.67 12.91
C ILE A 666 -26.49 25.91 12.65
N PHE A 667 -26.93 26.14 11.41
CA PHE A 667 -27.65 27.36 11.02
C PHE A 667 -29.19 27.25 11.09
N ALA A 668 -29.76 26.05 11.18
CA ALA A 668 -31.21 25.84 11.30
C ALA A 668 -31.69 25.76 12.76
N VAL A 669 -30.75 25.67 13.71
CA VAL A 669 -31.03 25.67 15.16
C VAL A 669 -30.85 27.06 15.77
N GLU A 670 -30.28 28.02 15.02
CA GLU A 670 -30.42 29.46 15.25
C GLU A 670 -31.72 29.98 14.64
#